data_AF-A0A7Z8KQJ4-F1
#
_entry.id   AF-A0A7Z8KQJ4-F1
#
_cell.length_a   1.000
_cell.length_b   1.000
_cell.length_c   1.000
_cell.angle_alpha   90.00
_cell.angle_beta   90.00
_cell.angle_gamma   90.00
#
_symmetry.space_group_name_H-M   'P 1'
#
loop_
_entity.id
_entity.type
_entity.pdbx_description
1 polymer ?
#
loop_
_entity_poly.entity_id
_entity_poly.type
_entity_poly.pdbx_seq_one_letter_code
_entity_poly.pdbx_strand_id
1 'polypeptide(L)'
;MYVNGREYKMKKQVKCYILSLICCLIMFFTIIPVNAAELDSQTELSSSDNGSQLSMAPLNPAFVEYQESLEQSQNKVSDSDNLISLSSLVLPDSQSNLLSSNENESSDIFTHTTGLIPSPVDLSHLSPVSMDALLADDTIRTSGLELMGSEVSYPARYDLRNEGGVTSVRDQGQAGSCWAHASIASLESYLLYNRSETWDFSENNVKNVLAYPNQDGFDRTHDGGGSPSMTAAYLTRWDGPVLESDDPYNDLSGISPSDITVAKHVQEVLMLPELNHSDDTFRWGLTNYGGIAIFMEFYDSSMNLENNSYYFSSDPDEVDSGNHFVTLVGWDDNYSKYNFTPTAPDDGAYIIKNSWGDSWGEDGYFYISYYDNTLRYSNTIFTADNVSHFDHIYQYDELGWVTSSGFYNTIGYGANIFTASTNETLEAVSFYTTDSNSFYNISVYKDPDSGPLNSSGPVSVQNGTMAIAGYHTIDLDTNVSLNAGQNFSVVVQFTTPDYNYPLPVEYPMSGYSSNAHAEAGQSYVSYNGIEWEDISESDTNICIKAFTTENKVPEAAFVAGTKYVHINEAVDFHDASLFSPESWEWDFGDSSTSSVQNPLHSYSDEGVYNVSLNAANTFGNNISTRTSFIHVLNSTIVVNSSGSADFTTISDAINAASDGDTISVEPGTYNENLHFKNDNISLISSTGNPEDVRIVSSSSSNVAIYLIADNITISGMSAVDGAAGIIIDSSSGCNISNCYVSGNTYGIYFYDSQDNSVFNCTSYENTYGLRLRGSGNNMLNNSSMYNNTFNSYFDSNANIVGTDNLVDGKPIYYLVNSSDLVIDAISNAGLVYLLNCSNITVESLEVENNYYGFYLYDSDSVSIENCTSTDNRYGVYLSSSDNNTIYSCNISDIYSYGLSLIECSDNLIYNNYFNNSNNIHVSGGGFNEWNTTRTTGANIINGSFLGGNFWATPAGTGWSQTEYSVGNGFCAAYEITDDGNNTDYLPLTLNDVQPTVSDESSSNDDDGIHVKMATPTSSTSDIVATDSSVRFVGRDAEVEYVFTDGSTPVNEISFESEINEGYVMASVSLLDGLPESSPAPSSAMVYQGMEILLGDEEFSSGISDAKISFSVSKEWLESNGFDESDILMEHFSEDVWNILPTVVTGEDDEYFYFEATTTGFSPFMICVDDANVSTANTVQSTDSVTVASSSGSTVTNEDIQVTNVNNSSDSGNLLSIFVILLIVGAIGVIYWKKGTKGGI
;
A
#
# COMPACT_ATOMS: atom_id res chain seq x y z
N MET A 1 68.20 -16.80 -9.02
CA MET A 1 69.68 -16.85 -9.14
C MET A 1 70.18 -15.43 -8.86
N TYR A 2 71.19 -15.25 -7.97
CA TYR A 2 71.58 -13.95 -7.37
C TYR A 2 70.49 -13.27 -6.49
N VAL A 3 70.80 -12.43 -5.48
CA VAL A 3 71.85 -12.54 -4.42
C VAL A 3 71.56 -11.55 -3.27
N ASN A 4 71.82 -11.94 -2.00
CA ASN A 4 71.89 -11.12 -0.75
C ASN A 4 70.74 -10.13 -0.41
N GLY A 5 70.09 -10.11 0.75
CA GLY A 5 70.12 -10.99 1.93
C GLY A 5 70.64 -10.34 3.24
N ARG A 6 70.51 -11.08 4.36
CA ARG A 6 71.13 -10.88 5.70
C ARG A 6 70.44 -9.92 6.69
N GLU A 7 70.56 -10.09 8.02
CA GLU A 7 70.93 -11.25 8.87
C GLU A 7 70.48 -10.99 10.33
N TYR A 8 69.96 -12.02 11.01
CA TYR A 8 70.10 -12.26 12.48
C TYR A 8 69.36 -11.30 13.45
N LYS A 9 69.06 -11.62 14.73
CA LYS A 9 69.59 -12.56 15.77
C LYS A 9 68.50 -12.71 16.88
N MET A 10 68.47 -13.65 17.85
CA MET A 10 69.38 -14.73 18.26
C MET A 10 68.67 -15.84 19.08
N LYS A 11 69.23 -17.06 19.03
CA LYS A 11 68.89 -18.29 19.79
C LYS A 11 68.89 -18.13 21.34
N LYS A 12 68.11 -18.98 22.05
CA LYS A 12 68.49 -19.92 23.17
C LYS A 12 67.31 -20.21 24.14
N GLN A 13 67.22 -21.29 24.94
CA GLN A 13 67.72 -22.69 24.93
C GLN A 13 67.14 -23.46 26.15
N VAL A 14 66.89 -24.79 26.03
CA VAL A 14 67.12 -25.85 27.08
C VAL A 14 66.07 -26.14 28.20
N LYS A 15 65.34 -27.26 27.99
CA LYS A 15 65.06 -28.44 28.88
C LYS A 15 64.03 -28.46 30.04
N CYS A 16 63.18 -29.51 29.94
CA CYS A 16 62.68 -30.44 31.00
C CYS A 16 61.75 -29.87 32.10
N TYR A 17 60.75 -30.59 32.63
CA TYR A 17 60.56 -32.05 32.85
C TYR A 17 59.32 -32.61 32.08
N ILE A 18 59.35 -33.79 31.43
CA ILE A 18 59.15 -35.17 31.97
C ILE A 18 57.69 -35.38 32.44
N LEU A 19 56.81 -35.95 31.58
CA LEU A 19 56.39 -37.38 31.51
C LEU A 19 55.10 -37.64 32.35
N SER A 20 54.17 -38.55 32.03
CA SER A 20 54.20 -39.71 31.11
C SER A 20 52.80 -40.24 30.73
N LEU A 21 52.67 -40.84 29.53
CA LEU A 21 51.81 -41.96 29.06
C LEU A 21 50.50 -42.31 29.82
N ILE A 22 49.30 -42.32 29.19
CA ILE A 22 48.71 -43.27 28.18
C ILE A 22 47.87 -44.43 28.79
N CYS A 23 46.80 -44.79 28.05
CA CYS A 23 46.03 -46.08 28.00
C CYS A 23 44.69 -46.26 28.76
N CYS A 24 43.68 -46.62 27.94
CA CYS A 24 42.61 -47.63 28.14
C CYS A 24 41.35 -47.35 29.00
N LEU A 25 40.24 -47.08 28.30
CA LEU A 25 39.05 -47.96 28.11
C LEU A 25 38.32 -48.61 29.32
N ILE A 26 36.98 -48.69 29.14
CA ILE A 26 36.00 -49.68 29.66
C ILE A 26 35.22 -49.38 30.97
N MET A 27 33.96 -48.96 30.77
CA MET A 27 32.69 -49.40 31.41
C MET A 27 32.11 -48.82 32.73
N PHE A 28 30.77 -48.62 32.63
CA PHE A 28 29.66 -48.71 33.60
C PHE A 28 29.39 -47.62 34.67
N PHE A 29 28.34 -46.84 34.39
CA PHE A 29 27.25 -46.34 35.26
C PHE A 29 27.31 -46.55 36.79
N THR A 30 26.99 -45.47 37.53
CA THR A 30 25.88 -45.45 38.51
C THR A 30 25.32 -44.02 38.66
N ILE A 31 23.99 -43.89 38.78
CA ILE A 31 23.24 -42.66 39.07
C ILE A 31 23.07 -42.51 40.61
N ILE A 32 23.00 -41.27 41.13
CA ILE A 32 22.09 -40.83 42.21
C ILE A 32 22.18 -39.29 42.41
N PRO A 33 21.06 -38.57 42.63
CA PRO A 33 21.00 -37.10 42.64
C PRO A 33 21.15 -36.46 44.04
N VAL A 34 21.11 -35.13 44.08
CA VAL A 34 21.01 -34.32 45.32
C VAL A 34 19.68 -33.56 45.32
N ASN A 35 18.79 -33.88 46.27
CA ASN A 35 17.54 -33.14 46.50
C ASN A 35 17.77 -31.89 47.37
N ALA A 36 16.95 -30.86 47.14
CA ALA A 36 16.64 -29.82 48.11
C ALA A 36 15.14 -29.42 48.00
N ALA A 37 14.32 -29.91 48.94
CA ALA A 37 12.98 -29.40 49.23
C ALA A 37 13.09 -28.21 50.24
N GLU A 38 12.08 -27.49 50.77
CA GLU A 38 10.60 -27.54 50.94
C GLU A 38 10.22 -26.07 51.35
N LEU A 39 9.05 -25.44 51.14
CA LEU A 39 7.78 -25.64 50.42
C LEU A 39 7.14 -24.21 50.24
N ASP A 40 6.20 -23.90 49.33
CA ASP A 40 4.72 -23.81 49.52
C ASP A 40 4.16 -22.69 48.58
N SER A 41 2.92 -22.66 48.07
CA SER A 41 1.99 -23.69 47.58
C SER A 41 0.76 -23.07 46.88
N GLN A 42 -0.04 -23.92 46.19
CA GLN A 42 -1.33 -23.65 45.50
C GLN A 42 -1.19 -22.87 44.16
N THR A 43 -1.67 -23.37 43.03
CA THR A 43 -2.81 -24.29 42.80
C THR A 43 -2.45 -25.68 42.22
N GLU A 44 -3.38 -26.63 42.30
CA GLU A 44 -3.21 -28.02 41.86
C GLU A 44 -3.89 -28.30 40.51
N LEU A 45 -3.22 -29.05 39.63
CA LEU A 45 -3.82 -30.01 38.70
C LEU A 45 -2.97 -31.30 38.69
N SER A 46 -3.56 -32.44 38.33
CA SER A 46 -3.18 -33.73 38.90
C SER A 46 -2.51 -34.75 37.95
N SER A 47 -1.28 -35.10 38.31
CA SER A 47 -0.68 -36.46 38.29
C SER A 47 -0.46 -37.25 36.98
N SER A 48 0.79 -37.74 36.87
CA SER A 48 1.27 -39.01 36.23
C SER A 48 1.31 -39.15 34.70
N ASP A 49 2.38 -39.82 34.25
CA ASP A 49 2.60 -40.49 32.94
C ASP A 49 2.63 -39.64 31.64
N ASN A 50 2.92 -38.33 31.71
CA ASN A 50 3.13 -37.47 30.52
C ASN A 50 4.17 -37.96 29.48
N GLY A 51 5.07 -38.89 29.82
CA GLY A 51 6.20 -39.30 28.94
C GLY A 51 5.83 -40.19 27.75
N SER A 52 4.54 -40.47 27.53
CA SER A 52 4.03 -41.28 26.41
C SER A 52 2.76 -40.71 25.79
N GLN A 53 2.42 -39.45 26.06
CA GLN A 53 1.25 -38.78 25.47
C GLN A 53 1.71 -37.92 24.28
N LEU A 54 1.17 -38.20 23.09
CA LEU A 54 1.37 -37.37 21.91
C LEU A 54 0.75 -35.98 22.10
N SER A 55 1.44 -34.95 21.61
CA SER A 55 1.01 -33.55 21.66
C SER A 55 1.46 -32.79 20.42
N MET A 56 0.68 -31.80 20.02
CA MET A 56 0.97 -30.91 18.90
C MET A 56 1.75 -29.68 19.37
N ALA A 57 2.55 -29.11 18.49
CA ALA A 57 3.20 -27.83 18.70
C ALA A 57 2.18 -26.68 18.81
N PRO A 58 2.53 -25.56 19.46
CA PRO A 58 1.83 -24.30 19.28
C PRO A 58 1.83 -23.88 17.80
N LEU A 59 0.76 -23.19 17.37
CA LEU A 59 0.73 -22.51 16.08
C LEU A 59 1.58 -21.23 16.13
N ASN A 60 2.08 -20.82 14.97
CA ASN A 60 2.64 -19.49 14.75
C ASN A 60 1.66 -18.40 15.21
N PRO A 61 2.03 -17.47 16.12
CA PRO A 61 1.14 -16.40 16.59
C PRO A 61 0.53 -15.57 15.44
N ALA A 62 1.34 -15.22 14.44
CA ALA A 62 0.89 -14.50 13.25
C ALA A 62 -0.20 -15.24 12.46
N PHE A 63 -0.18 -16.58 12.46
CA PHE A 63 -1.23 -17.38 11.83
C PHE A 63 -2.51 -17.42 12.66
N VAL A 64 -2.41 -17.34 13.99
CA VAL A 64 -3.58 -17.23 14.89
C VAL A 64 -4.25 -15.86 14.74
N GLU A 65 -3.46 -14.78 14.68
CA GLU A 65 -3.95 -13.42 14.41
C GLU A 65 -4.63 -13.34 13.04
N TYR A 66 -4.04 -13.93 12.00
CA TYR A 66 -4.66 -14.09 10.69
C TYR A 66 -5.99 -14.87 10.75
N GLN A 67 -6.06 -16.00 11.46
CA GLN A 67 -7.31 -16.76 11.68
C GLN A 67 -8.39 -15.92 12.38
N GLU A 68 -8.04 -15.18 13.44
CA GLU A 68 -8.97 -14.30 14.15
C GLU A 68 -9.48 -13.16 13.25
N SER A 69 -8.64 -12.63 12.35
CA SER A 69 -9.05 -11.62 11.36
C SER A 69 -10.08 -12.18 10.36
N LEU A 70 -9.89 -13.43 9.90
CA LEU A 70 -10.83 -14.12 9.01
C LEU A 70 -12.18 -14.34 9.71
N GLU A 71 -12.19 -14.84 10.96
CA GLU A 71 -13.43 -15.02 11.71
C GLU A 71 -14.17 -13.68 11.94
N GLN A 72 -13.45 -12.60 12.25
CA GLN A 72 -14.04 -11.26 12.38
C GLN A 72 -14.64 -10.74 11.07
N SER A 73 -14.04 -11.04 9.92
CA SER A 73 -14.59 -10.68 8.61
C SER A 73 -15.89 -11.44 8.31
N GLN A 74 -15.92 -12.75 8.57
CA GLN A 74 -17.08 -13.60 8.30
C GLN A 74 -18.28 -13.25 9.20
N ASN A 75 -18.04 -12.95 10.48
CA ASN A 75 -19.09 -12.55 11.42
C ASN A 75 -19.80 -11.23 11.03
N LYS A 76 -19.15 -10.34 10.25
CA LYS A 76 -19.82 -9.14 9.69
C LYS A 76 -20.81 -9.45 8.56
N VAL A 77 -20.67 -10.61 7.90
CA VAL A 77 -21.54 -11.03 6.77
C VAL A 77 -22.79 -11.78 7.25
N SER A 78 -22.74 -12.43 8.42
CA SER A 78 -23.81 -13.32 8.90
C SER A 78 -25.15 -12.65 9.26
N ASP A 79 -25.25 -11.33 9.30
CA ASP A 79 -26.52 -10.61 9.56
C ASP A 79 -27.42 -10.44 8.29
N SER A 80 -26.99 -10.92 7.11
CA SER A 80 -27.71 -10.76 5.83
C SER A 80 -28.25 -12.08 5.23
N ASP A 81 -29.22 -12.70 5.92
CA ASP A 81 -29.77 -14.02 5.59
C ASP A 81 -30.71 -14.00 4.35
N ASN A 82 -30.23 -14.42 3.16
CA ASN A 82 -31.02 -15.14 2.12
C ASN A 82 -30.14 -15.72 0.98
N LEU A 83 -30.05 -17.06 0.93
CA LEU A 83 -29.26 -17.92 0.01
C LEU A 83 -29.27 -17.61 -1.50
N ILE A 84 -28.08 -17.68 -2.13
CA ILE A 84 -27.78 -18.40 -3.40
C ILE A 84 -26.25 -18.70 -3.48
N SER A 85 -25.89 -19.91 -3.93
CA SER A 85 -24.58 -20.42 -4.42
C SER A 85 -23.25 -19.79 -3.92
N LEU A 86 -22.48 -20.52 -3.10
CA LEU A 86 -21.03 -20.29 -2.96
C LEU A 86 -20.29 -20.77 -4.21
N SER A 87 -20.32 -19.96 -5.26
CA SER A 87 -19.53 -20.16 -6.49
C SER A 87 -19.39 -18.85 -7.30
N SER A 88 -19.67 -17.70 -6.68
CA SER A 88 -19.67 -16.38 -7.32
C SER A 88 -19.68 -15.27 -6.27
N LEU A 89 -18.55 -15.11 -5.57
CA LEU A 89 -18.24 -13.92 -4.77
C LEU A 89 -17.00 -13.22 -5.31
N VAL A 90 -17.14 -12.73 -6.54
CA VAL A 90 -16.57 -11.41 -6.86
C VAL A 90 -17.28 -10.43 -5.92
N LEU A 91 -16.55 -9.80 -5.01
CA LEU A 91 -17.08 -8.70 -4.21
C LEU A 91 -16.58 -7.36 -4.80
N PRO A 92 -17.47 -6.38 -5.00
CA PRO A 92 -17.11 -5.07 -5.54
C PRO A 92 -16.73 -4.06 -4.45
N ASP A 93 -16.21 -2.92 -4.90
CA ASP A 93 -16.15 -1.63 -4.20
C ASP A 93 -15.44 -1.56 -2.83
N SER A 94 -14.10 -1.44 -2.85
CA SER A 94 -13.37 -0.72 -1.79
C SER A 94 -12.04 -0.09 -2.24
N GLN A 95 -12.07 0.89 -3.15
CA GLN A 95 -11.15 2.05 -3.15
C GLN A 95 -11.77 3.22 -3.96
N SER A 96 -13.00 3.60 -3.60
CA SER A 96 -13.70 4.75 -4.22
C SER A 96 -13.37 6.08 -3.52
N ASN A 97 -12.07 6.37 -3.34
CA ASN A 97 -11.59 7.66 -2.85
C ASN A 97 -10.99 8.46 -4.02
N LEU A 98 -11.81 9.27 -4.71
CA LEU A 98 -11.39 10.47 -5.45
C LEU A 98 -12.60 11.32 -5.93
N LEU A 99 -13.52 11.61 -5.00
CA LEU A 99 -14.44 12.76 -5.10
C LEU A 99 -14.43 13.62 -3.81
N SER A 100 -13.30 13.60 -3.11
CA SER A 100 -12.78 14.72 -2.33
C SER A 100 -12.47 15.89 -3.27
N SER A 101 -13.01 17.08 -3.02
CA SER A 101 -12.65 18.29 -3.75
C SER A 101 -11.41 18.93 -3.12
N ASN A 102 -10.21 18.41 -3.44
CA ASN A 102 -8.93 19.05 -3.14
C ASN A 102 -7.92 18.75 -4.26
N GLU A 103 -7.26 19.77 -4.78
CA GLU A 103 -6.19 19.63 -5.77
C GLU A 103 -4.85 19.31 -5.08
N ASN A 104 -4.68 18.06 -4.59
CA ASN A 104 -3.38 17.43 -4.27
C ASN A 104 -3.55 15.96 -3.80
N GLU A 105 -4.00 15.06 -4.69
CA GLU A 105 -3.92 13.61 -4.46
C GLU A 105 -3.25 12.92 -5.66
N SER A 106 -2.12 12.26 -5.37
CA SER A 106 -1.39 11.36 -6.27
C SER A 106 -1.45 9.95 -5.69
N SER A 107 -2.43 9.17 -6.09
CA SER A 107 -2.59 7.78 -5.70
C SER A 107 -3.27 6.96 -6.80
N ASP A 108 -2.81 5.73 -6.92
CA ASP A 108 -3.51 4.53 -7.41
C ASP A 108 -4.07 4.57 -8.84
N ILE A 109 -3.18 4.30 -9.79
CA ILE A 109 -3.42 3.20 -10.73
C ILE A 109 -2.22 2.23 -10.59
N PHE A 110 -2.47 0.92 -10.51
CA PHE A 110 -1.48 -0.14 -10.29
C PHE A 110 -0.78 -0.15 -8.93
N THR A 111 -1.53 -0.52 -7.88
CA THR A 111 -0.95 -1.07 -6.65
C THR A 111 -0.62 -2.55 -6.84
N HIS A 112 0.65 -2.93 -6.64
CA HIS A 112 1.05 -4.33 -6.54
C HIS A 112 0.61 -4.90 -5.19
N THR A 113 -0.40 -5.77 -5.18
CA THR A 113 -0.93 -6.37 -3.95
C THR A 113 0.15 -7.18 -3.22
N THR A 114 0.52 -6.78 -2.01
CA THR A 114 1.31 -7.61 -1.08
C THR A 114 0.46 -8.83 -0.66
N GLY A 115 1.02 -10.03 -0.75
CA GLY A 115 0.23 -11.27 -0.62
C GLY A 115 0.92 -12.42 0.11
N LEU A 116 1.86 -12.15 1.00
CA LEU A 116 2.34 -13.16 1.93
C LEU A 116 1.27 -13.45 2.99
N ILE A 117 1.09 -14.73 3.33
CA ILE A 117 0.22 -15.18 4.43
C ILE A 117 1.07 -16.03 5.40
N PRO A 118 0.93 -15.83 6.73
CA PRO A 118 1.66 -16.62 7.72
C PRO A 118 1.47 -18.13 7.56
N SER A 119 2.57 -18.88 7.71
CA SER A 119 2.51 -20.34 7.83
C SER A 119 2.02 -20.75 9.23
N PRO A 120 1.21 -21.81 9.39
CA PRO A 120 0.84 -22.35 10.71
C PRO A 120 2.04 -22.87 11.51
N VAL A 121 3.14 -23.23 10.83
CA VAL A 121 4.41 -23.63 11.45
C VAL A 121 5.12 -22.39 11.98
N ASP A 122 5.32 -22.33 13.30
CA ASP A 122 6.27 -21.39 13.91
C ASP A 122 7.70 -21.83 13.59
N LEU A 123 8.56 -20.87 13.22
CA LEU A 123 10.00 -21.06 12.98
C LEU A 123 10.87 -20.18 13.91
N SER A 124 10.26 -19.48 14.87
CA SER A 124 10.98 -18.62 15.83
C SER A 124 11.82 -19.42 16.85
N HIS A 125 11.56 -20.72 16.98
CA HIS A 125 12.32 -21.62 17.85
C HIS A 125 13.60 -22.18 17.21
N LEU A 126 13.87 -21.92 15.93
CA LEU A 126 14.99 -22.55 15.21
C LEU A 126 16.33 -22.23 15.87
N SER A 127 17.05 -23.28 16.28
CA SER A 127 18.34 -23.14 16.97
C SER A 127 19.37 -22.39 16.11
N PRO A 128 20.20 -21.51 16.70
CA PRO A 128 21.28 -20.84 15.98
C PRO A 128 22.27 -21.82 15.34
N VAL A 129 22.74 -21.46 14.16
CA VAL A 129 23.68 -22.26 13.36
C VAL A 129 25.07 -21.67 13.48
N SER A 130 26.09 -22.52 13.57
CA SER A 130 27.50 -22.07 13.59
C SER A 130 28.21 -22.43 12.29
N MET A 131 29.14 -21.57 11.85
CA MET A 131 29.99 -21.85 10.68
C MET A 131 30.80 -23.15 10.84
N ASP A 132 31.21 -23.48 12.06
CA ASP A 132 31.85 -24.78 12.37
C ASP A 132 30.90 -25.97 12.14
N ALA A 133 29.58 -25.81 12.31
CA ALA A 133 28.59 -26.85 12.02
C ALA A 133 28.30 -26.97 10.51
N LEU A 134 28.15 -25.84 9.81
CA LEU A 134 27.99 -25.81 8.34
C LEU A 134 29.20 -26.43 7.63
N LEU A 135 30.41 -26.17 8.10
CA LEU A 135 31.64 -26.78 7.58
C LEU A 135 31.92 -28.18 8.17
N ALA A 136 31.16 -28.61 9.18
CA ALA A 136 31.20 -29.97 9.73
C ALA A 136 30.40 -30.97 8.88
N ASP A 137 29.28 -30.51 8.31
CA ASP A 137 28.41 -31.28 7.41
C ASP A 137 29.20 -31.81 6.20
N ASP A 138 29.06 -33.10 5.90
CA ASP A 138 29.79 -33.74 4.79
C ASP A 138 29.10 -33.51 3.43
N THR A 139 27.84 -33.05 3.40
CA THR A 139 27.14 -32.67 2.15
C THR A 139 27.71 -31.38 1.56
N ILE A 140 27.94 -30.37 2.39
CA ILE A 140 28.39 -29.01 2.04
C ILE A 140 29.83 -29.00 1.49
N ARG A 141 30.64 -30.03 1.79
CA ARG A 141 32.10 -30.07 1.49
C ARG A 141 32.49 -30.20 0.01
N THR A 142 31.54 -30.15 -0.91
CA THR A 142 31.78 -30.30 -2.35
C THR A 142 32.02 -28.95 -3.08
N SER A 143 31.69 -27.81 -2.48
CA SER A 143 31.67 -26.48 -3.14
C SER A 143 33.03 -25.84 -3.52
N GLY A 144 34.14 -26.58 -3.41
CA GLY A 144 35.42 -26.23 -4.06
C GLY A 144 36.25 -25.08 -3.44
N LEU A 145 35.81 -24.50 -2.32
CA LEU A 145 36.52 -23.42 -1.61
C LEU A 145 37.96 -23.80 -1.19
N GLU A 146 38.99 -23.07 -1.67
CA GLU A 146 40.38 -23.19 -1.20
C GLU A 146 40.55 -22.57 0.21
N LEU A 147 40.17 -23.31 1.25
CA LEU A 147 40.31 -22.90 2.66
C LEU A 147 41.78 -22.69 3.07
N MET A 148 42.22 -21.43 3.04
CA MET A 148 43.57 -20.96 3.44
C MET A 148 43.66 -20.53 4.93
N GLY A 149 42.74 -20.97 5.78
CA GLY A 149 42.72 -20.64 7.21
C GLY A 149 41.54 -21.23 7.96
N SER A 150 41.47 -21.00 9.27
CA SER A 150 40.35 -21.35 10.14
C SER A 150 39.40 -20.17 10.39
N GLU A 151 39.32 -19.26 9.42
CA GLU A 151 38.46 -18.06 9.40
C GLU A 151 37.97 -17.94 7.95
N VAL A 152 36.65 -18.05 7.75
CA VAL A 152 36.02 -17.68 6.47
C VAL A 152 35.98 -16.14 6.41
N SER A 153 36.17 -15.56 5.24
CA SER A 153 36.15 -14.11 5.06
C SER A 153 35.43 -13.76 3.78
N TYR A 154 34.25 -13.17 3.92
CA TYR A 154 33.44 -12.67 2.82
C TYR A 154 33.92 -11.28 2.34
N PRO A 155 33.62 -10.89 1.08
CA PRO A 155 33.85 -9.54 0.61
C PRO A 155 32.85 -8.55 1.22
N ALA A 156 33.24 -7.27 1.33
CA ALA A 156 32.39 -6.22 1.89
C ALA A 156 31.22 -5.78 0.98
N ARG A 157 31.15 -6.31 -0.24
CA ARG A 157 29.98 -6.31 -1.13
C ARG A 157 29.98 -7.62 -1.92
N TYR A 158 28.80 -8.19 -2.12
CA TYR A 158 28.53 -9.30 -3.02
C TYR A 158 27.16 -9.09 -3.67
N ASP A 159 27.01 -9.41 -4.95
CA ASP A 159 25.84 -8.98 -5.74
C ASP A 159 25.67 -9.96 -6.91
N LEU A 160 24.74 -10.91 -6.80
CA LEU A 160 24.59 -12.02 -7.77
C LEU A 160 24.29 -11.53 -9.20
N ARG A 161 23.81 -10.28 -9.38
CA ARG A 161 23.67 -9.64 -10.69
C ARG A 161 25.00 -9.53 -11.43
N ASN A 162 26.10 -9.28 -10.70
CA ASN A 162 27.45 -9.17 -11.27
C ASN A 162 28.10 -10.54 -11.53
N GLU A 163 27.73 -11.56 -10.77
CA GLU A 163 28.21 -12.94 -10.95
C GLU A 163 27.36 -13.74 -11.97
N GLY A 164 26.26 -13.16 -12.46
CA GLY A 164 25.32 -13.80 -13.39
C GLY A 164 24.44 -14.87 -12.76
N GLY A 165 24.22 -14.81 -11.44
CA GLY A 165 23.51 -15.82 -10.65
C GLY A 165 22.02 -15.58 -10.44
N VAL A 166 21.39 -14.66 -11.19
CA VAL A 166 19.95 -14.36 -11.08
C VAL A 166 19.29 -14.23 -12.45
N THR A 167 18.03 -14.70 -12.55
CA THR A 167 17.12 -14.47 -13.67
C THR A 167 16.55 -13.05 -13.65
N SER A 168 15.95 -12.60 -14.76
CA SER A 168 15.23 -11.33 -14.90
C SER A 168 14.12 -11.15 -13.85
N VAL A 169 13.73 -9.91 -13.60
CA VAL A 169 12.62 -9.59 -12.68
C VAL A 169 11.29 -9.82 -13.39
N ARG A 170 10.40 -10.58 -12.75
CA ARG A 170 9.01 -10.81 -13.22
C ARG A 170 8.06 -9.81 -12.56
N ASP A 171 6.86 -9.71 -13.10
CA ASP A 171 5.77 -8.86 -12.59
C ASP A 171 4.58 -9.71 -12.14
N GLN A 172 4.35 -9.77 -10.83
CA GLN A 172 3.24 -10.48 -10.21
C GLN A 172 1.85 -9.89 -10.53
N GLY A 173 1.79 -8.64 -11.03
CA GLY A 173 0.55 -7.89 -11.19
C GLY A 173 -0.27 -7.81 -9.90
N GLN A 174 -1.58 -8.00 -10.02
CA GLN A 174 -2.54 -7.78 -8.92
C GLN A 174 -2.76 -9.01 -8.01
N ALA A 175 -2.18 -10.17 -8.33
CA ALA A 175 -2.56 -11.47 -7.76
C ALA A 175 -2.00 -11.83 -6.36
N GLY A 176 -1.24 -10.96 -5.71
CA GLY A 176 -0.64 -11.28 -4.40
C GLY A 176 0.34 -12.45 -4.41
N SER A 177 1.00 -12.73 -5.53
CA SER A 177 1.77 -13.97 -5.76
C SER A 177 3.27 -13.89 -5.44
N CYS A 178 3.70 -12.89 -4.65
CA CYS A 178 5.09 -12.69 -4.22
C CYS A 178 5.74 -13.94 -3.59
N TRP A 179 4.96 -14.69 -2.81
CA TRP A 179 5.35 -15.95 -2.17
C TRP A 179 5.79 -17.03 -3.17
N ALA A 180 5.16 -17.09 -4.34
CA ALA A 180 5.55 -17.98 -5.43
C ALA A 180 6.81 -17.45 -6.12
N HIS A 181 6.80 -16.16 -6.52
CA HIS A 181 7.90 -15.51 -7.24
C HIS A 181 9.24 -15.60 -6.50
N ALA A 182 9.31 -15.21 -5.23
CA ALA A 182 10.57 -15.22 -4.50
C ALA A 182 11.08 -16.65 -4.22
N SER A 183 10.17 -17.63 -4.08
CA SER A 183 10.52 -19.05 -3.94
C SER A 183 11.08 -19.64 -5.25
N ILE A 184 10.44 -19.35 -6.39
CA ILE A 184 10.88 -19.77 -7.71
C ILE A 184 12.20 -19.09 -8.08
N ALA A 185 12.34 -17.78 -7.85
CA ALA A 185 13.58 -17.05 -8.10
C ALA A 185 14.77 -17.54 -7.23
N SER A 186 14.52 -18.09 -6.03
CA SER A 186 15.54 -18.81 -5.24
C SER A 186 15.98 -20.10 -5.95
N LEU A 187 15.04 -20.93 -6.41
CA LEU A 187 15.33 -22.17 -7.12
C LEU A 187 16.05 -21.94 -8.46
N GLU A 188 15.63 -20.94 -9.23
CA GLU A 188 16.28 -20.53 -10.48
C GLU A 188 17.69 -20.00 -10.21
N SER A 189 17.87 -19.20 -9.16
CA SER A 189 19.19 -18.70 -8.77
C SER A 189 20.13 -19.84 -8.37
N TYR A 190 19.65 -20.86 -7.67
CA TYR A 190 20.43 -22.09 -7.42
C TYR A 190 20.86 -22.78 -8.72
N LEU A 191 19.93 -23.06 -9.63
CA LEU A 191 20.25 -23.76 -10.88
C LEU A 191 21.20 -22.93 -11.77
N LEU A 192 20.99 -21.61 -11.86
CA LEU A 192 21.82 -20.72 -12.64
C LEU A 192 23.23 -20.55 -12.04
N TYR A 193 23.34 -20.28 -10.74
CA TYR A 193 24.62 -20.01 -10.06
C TYR A 193 25.43 -21.28 -9.77
N ASN A 194 24.80 -22.34 -9.24
CA ASN A 194 25.51 -23.58 -8.85
C ASN A 194 25.67 -24.58 -10.00
N ARG A 195 24.74 -24.62 -10.95
CA ARG A 195 24.72 -25.65 -12.01
C ARG A 195 25.04 -25.10 -13.39
N SER A 196 25.05 -23.77 -13.57
CA SER A 196 25.11 -23.10 -14.88
C SER A 196 23.95 -23.51 -15.80
N GLU A 197 22.78 -23.75 -15.22
CA GLU A 197 21.55 -24.12 -15.93
C GLU A 197 20.56 -22.95 -15.84
N THR A 198 20.27 -22.29 -16.97
CA THR A 198 19.21 -21.28 -17.03
C THR A 198 17.85 -21.98 -17.08
N TRP A 199 16.90 -21.51 -16.27
CA TRP A 199 15.53 -22.00 -16.22
C TRP A 199 14.56 -20.82 -16.04
N ASP A 200 13.35 -20.98 -16.59
CA ASP A 200 12.26 -20.00 -16.57
C ASP A 200 10.99 -20.75 -16.13
N PHE A 201 10.71 -20.76 -14.82
CA PHE A 201 9.64 -21.58 -14.24
C PHE A 201 8.37 -20.78 -13.99
N SER A 202 7.22 -21.44 -14.15
CA SER A 202 5.90 -20.82 -13.99
C SER A 202 5.50 -20.62 -12.52
N GLU A 203 5.42 -19.38 -12.06
CA GLU A 203 4.67 -19.03 -10.86
C GLU A 203 3.15 -19.22 -11.03
N ASN A 204 2.63 -19.20 -12.27
CA ASN A 204 1.20 -19.42 -12.54
C ASN A 204 0.77 -20.81 -12.06
N ASN A 205 1.60 -21.82 -12.34
CA ASN A 205 1.33 -23.20 -11.96
C ASN A 205 1.33 -23.36 -10.44
N VAL A 206 2.34 -22.80 -9.74
CA VAL A 206 2.40 -22.75 -8.27
C VAL A 206 1.12 -22.12 -7.71
N LYS A 207 0.73 -20.95 -8.22
CA LYS A 207 -0.44 -20.19 -7.79
C LYS A 207 -1.75 -20.96 -7.96
N ASN A 208 -1.93 -21.62 -9.11
CA ASN A 208 -3.20 -22.23 -9.50
C ASN A 208 -3.37 -23.67 -8.99
N VAL A 209 -2.30 -24.49 -9.02
CA VAL A 209 -2.34 -25.88 -8.52
C VAL A 209 -2.56 -25.91 -7.00
N LEU A 210 -2.12 -24.87 -6.28
CA LEU A 210 -2.29 -24.75 -4.84
C LEU A 210 -3.63 -24.12 -4.40
N ALA A 211 -4.51 -23.75 -5.34
CA ALA A 211 -5.81 -23.15 -5.07
C ALA A 211 -6.96 -24.18 -5.03
N TYR A 212 -8.03 -23.84 -4.31
CA TYR A 212 -9.31 -24.54 -4.34
C TYR A 212 -9.94 -24.43 -5.74
N PRO A 213 -10.50 -25.51 -6.33
CA PRO A 213 -10.87 -26.77 -5.71
C PRO A 213 -9.89 -27.93 -6.00
N ASN A 214 -8.59 -27.69 -6.13
CA ASN A 214 -7.66 -28.82 -6.29
C ASN A 214 -7.67 -29.69 -5.02
N GLN A 215 -7.63 -31.02 -5.20
CA GLN A 215 -7.70 -31.98 -4.09
C GLN A 215 -6.46 -31.85 -3.19
N ASP A 216 -5.30 -31.64 -3.79
CA ASP A 216 -4.03 -31.49 -3.08
C ASP A 216 -3.69 -29.99 -2.87
N GLY A 217 -4.72 -29.13 -2.91
CA GLY A 217 -4.63 -27.68 -2.74
C GLY A 217 -4.87 -27.20 -1.31
N PHE A 218 -4.81 -25.89 -1.15
CA PHE A 218 -5.08 -25.17 0.11
C PHE A 218 -6.47 -24.47 0.03
N ASP A 219 -7.06 -24.11 1.18
CA ASP A 219 -8.45 -23.63 1.32
C ASP A 219 -8.64 -22.17 0.83
N ARG A 220 -8.32 -21.87 -0.44
CA ARG A 220 -8.14 -20.50 -0.94
C ARG A 220 -8.37 -20.32 -2.44
N THR A 221 -8.49 -19.08 -2.87
CA THR A 221 -8.46 -18.70 -4.29
C THR A 221 -7.03 -18.41 -4.77
N HIS A 222 -6.83 -18.42 -6.09
CA HIS A 222 -5.54 -18.16 -6.76
C HIS A 222 -4.95 -16.76 -6.49
N ASP A 223 -5.81 -15.77 -6.25
CA ASP A 223 -5.51 -14.38 -5.90
C ASP A 223 -5.41 -14.15 -4.38
N GLY A 224 -5.66 -15.17 -3.56
CA GLY A 224 -5.75 -15.09 -2.10
C GLY A 224 -4.41 -15.08 -1.36
N GLY A 225 -3.33 -14.55 -1.93
CA GLY A 225 -1.97 -14.52 -1.34
C GLY A 225 -1.26 -15.88 -1.32
N GLY A 226 -0.37 -16.16 -0.35
CA GLY A 226 0.21 -17.50 -0.09
C GLY A 226 1.50 -17.50 0.75
N SER A 227 2.15 -18.65 0.91
CA SER A 227 3.34 -18.80 1.78
C SER A 227 4.41 -19.74 1.20
N PRO A 228 5.70 -19.60 1.57
CA PRO A 228 6.76 -20.50 1.10
C PRO A 228 6.56 -21.96 1.51
N SER A 229 5.83 -22.23 2.60
CA SER A 229 5.45 -23.59 2.99
C SER A 229 4.53 -24.26 1.97
N MET A 230 3.64 -23.49 1.33
CA MET A 230 2.76 -24.00 0.27
C MET A 230 3.56 -24.33 -0.99
N THR A 231 4.50 -23.46 -1.40
CA THR A 231 5.42 -23.74 -2.53
C THR A 231 6.29 -24.97 -2.24
N ALA A 232 6.77 -25.12 -1.01
CA ALA A 232 7.53 -26.30 -0.59
C ALA A 232 6.71 -27.59 -0.70
N ALA A 233 5.41 -27.58 -0.38
CA ALA A 233 4.54 -28.75 -0.57
C ALA A 233 4.43 -29.16 -2.04
N TYR A 234 4.07 -28.22 -2.93
CA TYR A 234 4.00 -28.42 -4.39
C TYR A 234 5.31 -28.98 -4.98
N LEU A 235 6.46 -28.42 -4.58
CA LEU A 235 7.76 -28.89 -5.05
C LEU A 235 8.14 -30.27 -4.49
N THR A 236 7.93 -30.52 -3.19
CA THR A 236 8.37 -31.76 -2.52
C THR A 236 7.50 -32.99 -2.79
N ARG A 237 6.30 -32.79 -3.33
CA ARG A 237 5.43 -33.88 -3.84
C ARG A 237 5.58 -34.17 -5.33
N TRP A 238 6.42 -33.40 -6.03
CA TRP A 238 6.71 -33.45 -7.47
C TRP A 238 5.55 -33.01 -8.40
N ASP A 239 4.74 -32.02 -7.99
CA ASP A 239 3.84 -31.35 -8.94
C ASP A 239 4.60 -30.40 -9.89
N GLY A 240 5.83 -30.02 -9.53
CA GLY A 240 6.64 -29.09 -10.30
C GLY A 240 8.10 -28.97 -9.83
N PRO A 241 8.86 -27.98 -10.36
CA PRO A 241 8.37 -26.89 -11.19
C PRO A 241 8.11 -27.29 -12.65
N VAL A 242 7.27 -26.51 -13.31
CA VAL A 242 7.04 -26.54 -14.76
C VAL A 242 7.56 -25.25 -15.39
N LEU A 243 7.76 -25.22 -16.72
CA LEU A 243 8.23 -24.03 -17.40
C LEU A 243 7.13 -22.96 -17.54
N GLU A 244 7.55 -21.70 -17.50
CA GLU A 244 6.75 -20.52 -17.88
C GLU A 244 6.26 -20.63 -19.33
N SER A 245 7.11 -21.14 -20.24
CA SER A 245 6.70 -21.45 -21.63
C SER A 245 5.56 -22.49 -21.73
N ASP A 246 5.33 -23.28 -20.68
CA ASP A 246 4.27 -24.29 -20.61
C ASP A 246 2.99 -23.83 -19.90
N ASP A 247 3.08 -22.85 -19.00
CA ASP A 247 1.95 -22.27 -18.27
C ASP A 247 2.21 -20.78 -17.94
N PRO A 248 2.09 -19.86 -18.93
CA PRO A 248 2.55 -18.48 -18.77
C PRO A 248 1.83 -17.69 -17.68
N TYR A 249 2.55 -16.77 -17.05
CA TYR A 249 2.06 -15.95 -15.96
C TYR A 249 0.93 -15.01 -16.39
N ASN A 250 -0.19 -15.14 -15.68
CA ASN A 250 -1.37 -14.32 -15.86
C ASN A 250 -1.95 -14.08 -14.47
N ASP A 251 -1.83 -12.86 -13.95
CA ASP A 251 -2.26 -12.50 -12.60
C ASP A 251 -3.77 -12.78 -12.39
N LEU A 252 -4.60 -12.46 -13.40
CA LEU A 252 -6.05 -12.69 -13.42
C LEU A 252 -6.49 -14.13 -13.73
N SER A 253 -5.58 -15.07 -14.02
CA SER A 253 -5.94 -16.48 -14.27
C SER A 253 -5.82 -17.32 -13.00
N GLY A 254 -6.87 -18.08 -12.69
CA GLY A 254 -6.87 -19.14 -11.68
C GLY A 254 -6.85 -20.55 -12.27
N ILE A 255 -6.38 -20.73 -13.51
CA ILE A 255 -6.42 -22.00 -14.25
C ILE A 255 -5.09 -22.23 -14.97
N SER A 256 -4.55 -23.43 -14.79
CA SER A 256 -3.37 -23.96 -15.48
C SER A 256 -3.73 -25.11 -16.44
N PRO A 257 -2.95 -25.36 -17.51
CA PRO A 257 -3.12 -26.54 -18.36
C PRO A 257 -2.97 -27.87 -17.61
N SER A 258 -3.61 -28.94 -18.12
CA SER A 258 -3.62 -30.27 -17.47
C SER A 258 -2.71 -31.32 -18.14
N ASP A 259 -1.82 -30.89 -19.04
CA ASP A 259 -0.90 -31.74 -19.83
C ASP A 259 0.46 -31.04 -19.90
N ILE A 260 1.09 -30.88 -18.74
CA ILE A 260 2.36 -30.19 -18.54
C ILE A 260 3.41 -31.20 -18.06
N THR A 261 4.67 -30.99 -18.45
CA THR A 261 5.80 -31.81 -18.02
C THR A 261 6.57 -31.12 -16.89
N VAL A 262 6.73 -31.79 -15.76
CA VAL A 262 7.61 -31.37 -14.66
C VAL A 262 9.06 -31.38 -15.13
N ALA A 263 9.78 -30.27 -14.91
CA ALA A 263 11.13 -30.07 -15.44
C ALA A 263 12.24 -30.53 -14.47
N LYS A 264 11.97 -30.50 -13.17
CA LYS A 264 12.93 -30.78 -12.09
C LYS A 264 12.23 -31.42 -10.89
N HIS A 265 12.97 -32.15 -10.06
CA HIS A 265 12.49 -32.64 -8.76
C HIS A 265 13.31 -31.99 -7.64
N VAL A 266 12.64 -31.32 -6.70
CA VAL A 266 13.29 -30.68 -5.53
C VAL A 266 14.01 -31.72 -4.67
N GLN A 267 15.14 -31.35 -4.06
CA GLN A 267 15.94 -32.23 -3.20
C GLN A 267 15.99 -31.70 -1.76
N GLU A 268 16.36 -30.44 -1.58
CA GLU A 268 16.38 -29.75 -0.28
C GLU A 268 15.51 -28.48 -0.33
N VAL A 269 14.82 -28.19 0.78
CA VAL A 269 14.23 -26.88 1.08
C VAL A 269 14.75 -26.44 2.45
N LEU A 270 15.85 -25.68 2.45
CA LEU A 270 16.55 -25.29 3.67
C LEU A 270 15.84 -24.08 4.30
N MET A 271 15.44 -24.21 5.57
CA MET A 271 14.80 -23.15 6.36
C MET A 271 15.83 -22.54 7.31
N LEU A 272 16.30 -21.35 6.97
CA LEU A 272 17.30 -20.63 7.75
C LEU A 272 16.69 -20.01 9.02
N PRO A 273 17.48 -19.84 10.09
CA PRO A 273 17.08 -19.06 11.26
C PRO A 273 16.97 -17.54 10.93
N GLU A 274 16.80 -16.73 11.97
CA GLU A 274 16.72 -15.26 11.90
C GLU A 274 17.84 -14.61 11.05
N LEU A 275 17.48 -13.65 10.18
CA LEU A 275 18.42 -13.05 9.22
C LEU A 275 19.35 -12.00 9.87
N ASN A 276 20.42 -12.45 10.51
CA ASN A 276 21.32 -11.58 11.27
C ASN A 276 22.57 -11.12 10.48
N HIS A 277 22.66 -9.83 10.16
CA HIS A 277 23.81 -9.23 9.44
C HIS A 277 25.16 -9.38 10.18
N SER A 278 25.13 -9.62 11.50
CA SER A 278 26.31 -9.83 12.34
C SER A 278 26.83 -11.28 12.34
N ASP A 279 26.12 -12.22 11.70
CA ASP A 279 26.65 -13.55 11.37
C ASP A 279 26.84 -13.72 9.85
N ASP A 280 27.32 -14.91 9.45
CA ASP A 280 27.74 -15.24 8.09
C ASP A 280 26.85 -16.32 7.43
N THR A 281 25.72 -16.68 8.04
CA THR A 281 24.83 -17.75 7.57
C THR A 281 24.18 -17.39 6.24
N PHE A 282 23.68 -16.16 6.11
CA PHE A 282 23.12 -15.67 4.84
C PHE A 282 24.21 -15.48 3.77
N ARG A 283 25.42 -15.03 4.16
CA ARG A 283 26.58 -14.92 3.26
C ARG A 283 27.01 -16.30 2.75
N TRP A 284 26.97 -17.32 3.61
CA TRP A 284 27.20 -18.72 3.22
C TRP A 284 26.12 -19.22 2.25
N GLY A 285 24.84 -19.00 2.54
CA GLY A 285 23.72 -19.37 1.66
C GLY A 285 23.89 -18.77 0.26
N LEU A 286 24.01 -17.44 0.18
CA LEU A 286 24.20 -16.71 -1.08
C LEU A 286 25.40 -17.16 -1.92
N THR A 287 26.48 -17.61 -1.28
CA THR A 287 27.72 -18.02 -1.97
C THR A 287 27.83 -19.53 -2.22
N ASN A 288 26.90 -20.34 -1.68
CA ASN A 288 26.89 -21.80 -1.88
C ASN A 288 25.59 -22.32 -2.52
N TYR A 289 24.53 -21.50 -2.63
CA TYR A 289 23.23 -21.88 -3.19
C TYR A 289 22.54 -20.79 -4.03
N GLY A 290 23.08 -19.58 -4.13
CA GLY A 290 22.41 -18.46 -4.79
C GLY A 290 21.33 -17.80 -3.92
N GLY A 291 20.33 -17.20 -4.56
CA GLY A 291 19.32 -16.34 -3.95
C GLY A 291 18.50 -17.01 -2.86
N ILE A 292 18.24 -16.28 -1.78
CA ILE A 292 17.48 -16.73 -0.61
C ILE A 292 16.12 -16.04 -0.65
N ALA A 293 15.02 -16.79 -0.61
CA ALA A 293 13.70 -16.19 -0.48
C ALA A 293 13.51 -15.74 0.98
N ILE A 294 13.24 -14.45 1.22
CA ILE A 294 13.16 -13.87 2.56
C ILE A 294 11.83 -13.17 2.82
N PHE A 295 11.46 -13.18 4.09
CA PHE A 295 10.28 -12.54 4.67
C PHE A 295 10.53 -11.05 4.88
N MET A 296 9.59 -10.19 4.49
CA MET A 296 9.59 -8.79 4.89
C MET A 296 8.17 -8.28 5.16
N GLU A 297 8.07 -7.20 5.92
CA GLU A 297 6.89 -6.35 5.95
C GLU A 297 7.16 -5.14 5.03
N PHE A 298 6.23 -4.79 4.15
CA PHE A 298 6.36 -3.67 3.22
C PHE A 298 5.33 -2.55 3.48
N TYR A 299 5.82 -1.31 3.56
CA TYR A 299 5.01 -0.09 3.54
C TYR A 299 5.69 1.01 2.70
N ASP A 300 4.95 1.67 1.81
CA ASP A 300 5.48 2.78 0.99
C ASP A 300 6.05 3.93 1.83
N SER A 301 5.51 4.14 3.04
CA SER A 301 5.99 5.13 4.01
C SER A 301 7.41 4.89 4.53
N SER A 302 7.96 3.69 4.31
CA SER A 302 9.32 3.27 4.71
C SER A 302 10.26 3.07 3.50
N MET A 303 9.79 3.39 2.28
CA MET A 303 10.62 3.46 1.06
C MET A 303 11.20 4.87 0.86
N ASN A 304 12.51 4.95 0.60
CA ASN A 304 13.12 6.09 -0.06
C ASN A 304 13.20 5.82 -1.57
N LEU A 305 12.30 6.47 -2.33
CA LEU A 305 12.19 6.32 -3.79
C LEU A 305 13.33 7.00 -4.59
N GLU A 306 14.07 7.94 -4.00
CA GLU A 306 15.24 8.57 -4.68
C GLU A 306 16.45 7.62 -4.73
N ASN A 307 16.57 6.71 -3.76
CA ASN A 307 17.71 5.80 -3.59
C ASN A 307 17.33 4.32 -3.72
N ASN A 308 16.07 4.00 -4.06
CA ASN A 308 15.51 2.65 -4.11
C ASN A 308 15.87 1.80 -2.88
N SER A 309 15.56 2.34 -1.69
CA SER A 309 15.99 1.72 -0.43
C SER A 309 14.95 1.79 0.69
N TYR A 310 14.85 0.71 1.47
CA TYR A 310 13.81 0.45 2.46
C TYR A 310 14.39 0.32 3.87
N TYR A 311 13.72 0.90 4.86
CA TYR A 311 14.01 0.65 6.26
C TYR A 311 12.79 0.88 7.16
N PHE A 312 12.18 -0.21 7.62
CA PHE A 312 11.14 -0.17 8.63
C PHE A 312 11.75 -0.08 10.04
N SER A 313 11.53 1.07 10.69
CA SER A 313 12.18 1.42 11.97
C SER A 313 11.29 1.28 13.22
N SER A 314 10.02 0.90 13.07
CA SER A 314 9.07 0.81 14.19
C SER A 314 9.36 -0.40 15.09
N ASP A 315 8.74 -0.47 16.26
CA ASP A 315 9.08 -1.48 17.27
C ASP A 315 8.74 -2.89 16.79
N PRO A 316 9.64 -3.90 16.94
CA PRO A 316 9.35 -5.27 16.55
C PRO A 316 8.16 -5.91 17.28
N ASP A 317 7.75 -5.38 18.44
CA ASP A 317 6.56 -5.82 19.18
C ASP A 317 5.25 -5.14 18.69
N GLU A 318 5.29 -4.29 17.66
CA GLU A 318 4.13 -3.58 17.05
C GLU A 318 3.82 -4.04 15.61
N VAL A 319 4.32 -5.19 15.14
CA VAL A 319 4.18 -5.67 13.73
C VAL A 319 3.39 -6.97 13.64
N ASP A 320 2.09 -6.85 13.33
CA ASP A 320 1.13 -7.95 13.13
C ASP A 320 1.34 -8.67 11.76
N SER A 321 2.47 -9.35 11.62
CA SER A 321 2.84 -10.25 10.50
C SER A 321 3.14 -9.59 9.13
N GLY A 322 4.36 -9.85 8.63
CA GLY A 322 4.87 -9.30 7.37
C GLY A 322 4.13 -9.75 6.11
N ASN A 323 3.82 -8.78 5.25
CA ASN A 323 2.93 -8.90 4.09
C ASN A 323 3.60 -9.27 2.74
N HIS A 324 4.93 -9.28 2.62
CA HIS A 324 5.62 -9.42 1.33
C HIS A 324 6.80 -10.42 1.35
N PHE A 325 7.08 -11.05 0.21
CA PHE A 325 8.11 -12.08 0.06
C PHE A 325 9.00 -11.77 -1.15
N VAL A 326 10.31 -11.69 -0.92
CA VAL A 326 11.29 -11.15 -1.89
C VAL A 326 12.57 -11.99 -1.90
N THR A 327 13.39 -11.94 -2.96
CA THR A 327 14.64 -12.73 -2.99
C THR A 327 15.83 -11.86 -2.61
N LEU A 328 16.50 -12.21 -1.52
CA LEU A 328 17.83 -11.72 -1.17
C LEU A 328 18.86 -12.25 -2.18
N VAL A 329 19.57 -11.34 -2.84
CA VAL A 329 20.52 -11.65 -3.94
C VAL A 329 21.92 -11.05 -3.74
N GLY A 330 22.16 -10.37 -2.63
CA GLY A 330 23.46 -9.77 -2.32
C GLY A 330 23.48 -8.94 -1.04
N TRP A 331 24.61 -8.29 -0.79
CA TRP A 331 24.80 -7.34 0.32
C TRP A 331 25.88 -6.31 -0.03
N ASP A 332 25.84 -5.15 0.63
CA ASP A 332 26.91 -4.13 0.63
C ASP A 332 27.06 -3.56 2.03
N ASP A 333 28.13 -3.95 2.75
CA ASP A 333 28.47 -3.48 4.10
C ASP A 333 28.80 -1.98 4.16
N ASN A 334 28.87 -1.30 3.00
CA ASN A 334 29.22 0.12 2.87
C ASN A 334 28.06 0.94 2.26
N TYR A 335 26.87 0.36 2.12
CA TYR A 335 25.69 1.09 1.64
C TYR A 335 25.32 2.19 2.64
N SER A 336 25.30 3.44 2.16
CA SER A 336 25.19 4.63 3.00
C SER A 336 23.84 4.69 3.73
N LYS A 337 23.88 4.76 5.06
CA LYS A 337 22.66 4.83 5.89
C LYS A 337 21.79 6.06 5.68
N TYR A 338 22.36 7.09 5.05
CA TYR A 338 21.67 8.32 4.68
C TYR A 338 20.78 8.17 3.43
N ASN A 339 20.85 7.04 2.74
CA ASN A 339 19.99 6.71 1.61
C ASN A 339 18.57 6.31 2.07
N PHE A 340 18.47 5.68 3.25
CA PHE A 340 17.21 5.26 3.86
C PHE A 340 16.42 6.45 4.44
N THR A 341 15.09 6.30 4.50
CA THR A 341 14.19 7.25 5.16
C THR A 341 13.22 6.46 6.04
N PRO A 342 13.32 6.56 7.39
CA PRO A 342 14.29 7.34 8.16
C PRO A 342 15.74 6.85 7.97
N THR A 343 16.73 7.65 8.38
CA THR A 343 18.15 7.28 8.31
C THR A 343 18.45 6.06 9.19
N ALA A 344 19.08 5.04 8.63
CA ALA A 344 19.40 3.81 9.35
C ALA A 344 20.49 3.99 10.44
N PRO A 345 20.57 3.09 11.45
CA PRO A 345 21.52 3.20 12.57
C PRO A 345 23.00 3.25 12.15
N ASP A 346 23.45 2.31 11.32
CA ASP A 346 24.78 2.34 10.69
C ASP A 346 24.72 1.94 9.20
N ASP A 347 25.84 2.09 8.49
CA ASP A 347 25.94 1.72 7.06
C ASP A 347 25.83 0.19 6.90
N GLY A 348 25.25 -0.25 5.77
CA GLY A 348 25.06 -1.67 5.45
C GLY A 348 23.66 -2.01 4.94
N ALA A 349 23.58 -2.73 3.83
CA ALA A 349 22.32 -3.13 3.21
C ALA A 349 22.35 -4.52 2.56
N TYR A 350 21.20 -5.18 2.57
CA TYR A 350 20.85 -6.31 1.73
C TYR A 350 20.46 -5.83 0.32
N ILE A 351 20.79 -6.60 -0.71
CA ILE A 351 20.40 -6.34 -2.11
C ILE A 351 19.29 -7.33 -2.47
N ILE A 352 18.14 -6.81 -2.90
CA ILE A 352 16.89 -7.57 -3.04
C ILE A 352 16.38 -7.53 -4.49
N LYS A 353 15.97 -8.68 -5.01
CA LYS A 353 15.17 -8.84 -6.22
C LYS A 353 13.68 -8.81 -5.83
N ASN A 354 12.92 -7.86 -6.36
CA ASN A 354 11.47 -7.77 -6.15
C ASN A 354 10.72 -8.64 -7.19
N SER A 355 9.39 -8.53 -7.23
CA SER A 355 8.53 -9.23 -8.20
C SER A 355 7.50 -8.30 -8.86
N TRP A 356 7.83 -7.01 -9.00
CA TRP A 356 6.93 -5.94 -9.46
C TRP A 356 7.32 -5.39 -10.85
N GLY A 357 7.99 -6.22 -11.67
CA GLY A 357 8.61 -5.81 -12.93
C GLY A 357 9.98 -5.15 -12.75
N ASP A 358 10.67 -4.96 -13.87
CA ASP A 358 11.97 -4.25 -13.96
C ASP A 358 11.82 -2.73 -14.05
N SER A 359 10.66 -2.22 -14.47
CA SER A 359 10.31 -0.79 -14.44
C SER A 359 10.17 -0.19 -13.03
N TRP A 360 10.15 -1.02 -11.98
CA TRP A 360 10.09 -0.59 -10.58
C TRP A 360 11.48 -0.58 -9.91
N GLY A 361 11.81 0.45 -9.14
CA GLY A 361 13.05 0.50 -8.35
C GLY A 361 14.34 0.70 -9.17
N GLU A 362 15.38 -0.09 -8.90
CA GLU A 362 16.65 -0.16 -9.65
C GLU A 362 16.60 -1.42 -10.54
N ASP A 363 16.02 -1.32 -11.74
CA ASP A 363 15.83 -2.44 -12.68
C ASP A 363 15.10 -3.65 -12.05
N GLY A 364 14.10 -3.39 -11.19
CA GLY A 364 13.36 -4.39 -10.41
C GLY A 364 14.03 -4.81 -9.08
N TYR A 365 15.14 -4.17 -8.71
CA TYR A 365 15.87 -4.40 -7.47
C TYR A 365 15.76 -3.21 -6.49
N PHE A 366 16.00 -3.47 -5.21
CA PHE A 366 16.09 -2.43 -4.17
C PHE A 366 17.00 -2.87 -3.02
N TYR A 367 17.29 -1.96 -2.09
CA TYR A 367 18.16 -2.19 -0.94
C TYR A 367 17.35 -2.20 0.37
N ILE A 368 17.47 -3.22 1.22
CA ILE A 368 16.91 -3.19 2.59
C ILE A 368 18.03 -2.97 3.60
N SER A 369 17.81 -2.08 4.58
CA SER A 369 18.72 -1.84 5.71
C SER A 369 19.05 -3.12 6.47
N TYR A 370 20.33 -3.31 6.83
CA TYR A 370 20.76 -4.37 7.77
C TYR A 370 20.07 -4.31 9.14
N TYR A 371 19.45 -3.17 9.48
CA TYR A 371 18.83 -2.90 10.77
C TYR A 371 17.30 -2.96 10.74
N ASP A 372 16.71 -3.42 9.65
CA ASP A 372 15.26 -3.58 9.51
C ASP A 372 14.69 -4.61 10.51
N ASN A 373 13.61 -4.23 11.22
CA ASN A 373 13.04 -5.02 12.32
C ASN A 373 12.09 -6.16 11.85
N THR A 374 11.91 -6.32 10.54
CA THR A 374 10.88 -7.20 9.95
C THR A 374 11.45 -8.47 9.32
N LEU A 375 12.75 -8.48 8.98
CA LEU A 375 13.47 -9.58 8.34
C LEU A 375 13.78 -10.76 9.30
N ARG A 376 12.73 -11.46 9.77
CA ARG A 376 12.85 -12.47 10.82
C ARG A 376 13.01 -13.89 10.27
N TYR A 377 11.95 -14.69 10.25
CA TYR A 377 11.96 -16.14 10.01
C TYR A 377 11.32 -16.50 8.65
N SER A 378 11.22 -17.80 8.33
CA SER A 378 10.73 -18.30 7.03
C SER A 378 11.64 -18.01 5.83
N ASN A 379 12.90 -17.67 6.09
CA ASN A 379 13.94 -17.50 5.06
C ASN A 379 14.27 -18.87 4.44
N THR A 380 14.08 -19.04 3.14
CA THR A 380 14.15 -20.34 2.46
C THR A 380 15.11 -20.36 1.27
N ILE A 381 15.76 -21.51 1.08
CA ILE A 381 16.57 -21.84 -0.10
C ILE A 381 16.02 -23.13 -0.71
N PHE A 382 15.75 -23.12 -2.02
CA PHE A 382 15.24 -24.26 -2.76
C PHE A 382 16.31 -24.84 -3.68
N THR A 383 16.43 -26.17 -3.75
CA THR A 383 17.36 -26.87 -4.65
C THR A 383 16.67 -28.01 -5.39
N ALA A 384 17.06 -28.28 -6.63
CA ALA A 384 16.48 -29.37 -7.41
C ALA A 384 17.49 -30.05 -8.33
N ASP A 385 17.18 -31.29 -8.71
CA ASP A 385 17.95 -32.07 -9.67
C ASP A 385 17.04 -32.56 -10.82
N ASN A 386 17.64 -33.23 -11.81
CA ASN A 386 16.89 -33.77 -12.95
C ASN A 386 15.84 -34.79 -12.49
N VAL A 387 14.66 -34.79 -13.13
CA VAL A 387 13.58 -35.74 -12.82
C VAL A 387 14.02 -37.20 -12.93
N SER A 388 15.01 -37.51 -13.77
CA SER A 388 15.59 -38.83 -13.95
C SER A 388 16.48 -39.33 -12.78
N HIS A 389 16.58 -38.60 -11.67
CA HIS A 389 17.39 -39.01 -10.51
C HIS A 389 16.69 -40.11 -9.70
N PHE A 390 15.37 -39.98 -9.50
CA PHE A 390 14.52 -40.95 -8.85
C PHE A 390 13.22 -41.11 -9.66
N ASP A 391 12.77 -42.35 -9.84
CA ASP A 391 11.70 -42.68 -10.78
C ASP A 391 10.31 -42.71 -10.15
N HIS A 392 10.19 -43.05 -8.86
CA HIS A 392 8.95 -43.00 -8.10
C HIS A 392 9.15 -42.35 -6.73
N ILE A 393 8.13 -41.61 -6.29
CA ILE A 393 7.96 -41.08 -4.94
C ILE A 393 6.85 -41.87 -4.22
N TYR A 394 7.09 -42.23 -2.97
CA TYR A 394 6.08 -42.78 -2.05
C TYR A 394 5.91 -41.79 -0.89
N GLN A 395 4.69 -41.31 -0.70
CA GLN A 395 4.33 -40.24 0.23
C GLN A 395 2.90 -40.42 0.74
N TYR A 396 2.54 -39.69 1.81
CA TYR A 396 1.19 -39.56 2.38
C TYR A 396 1.03 -38.14 2.96
N ASP A 397 1.72 -37.16 2.39
CA ASP A 397 1.94 -35.83 2.96
C ASP A 397 2.05 -34.81 1.81
N GLU A 398 1.02 -34.80 0.97
CA GLU A 398 0.84 -33.93 -0.19
C GLU A 398 0.80 -32.44 0.18
N LEU A 399 0.34 -32.07 1.38
CA LEU A 399 0.38 -30.70 1.91
C LEU A 399 1.69 -30.38 2.67
N GLY A 400 2.58 -31.37 2.82
CA GLY A 400 3.88 -31.25 3.45
C GLY A 400 3.80 -30.94 4.96
N TRP A 401 4.79 -30.20 5.46
CA TRP A 401 4.89 -29.85 6.88
C TRP A 401 3.89 -28.74 7.26
N VAL A 402 2.74 -29.14 7.82
CA VAL A 402 1.69 -28.21 8.29
C VAL A 402 1.84 -27.88 9.78
N THR A 403 2.34 -28.82 10.58
CA THR A 403 2.60 -28.62 12.01
C THR A 403 3.56 -29.68 12.56
N SER A 404 3.96 -29.58 13.82
CA SER A 404 4.86 -30.53 14.47
C SER A 404 4.19 -31.24 15.64
N SER A 405 4.62 -32.46 15.94
CA SER A 405 4.15 -33.26 17.07
C SER A 405 5.31 -33.83 17.89
N GLY A 406 5.01 -34.31 19.09
CA GLY A 406 6.02 -34.86 20.00
C GLY A 406 5.46 -35.36 21.32
N PHE A 407 6.36 -35.81 22.19
CA PHE A 407 6.04 -36.43 23.48
C PHE A 407 6.61 -35.62 24.67
N TYR A 408 6.60 -34.29 24.55
CA TYR A 408 7.28 -33.35 25.46
C TYR A 408 8.77 -33.70 25.68
N ASN A 409 9.45 -34.03 24.59
CA ASN A 409 10.81 -34.58 24.58
C ASN A 409 11.47 -34.29 23.22
N THR A 410 12.77 -34.01 23.21
CA THR A 410 13.53 -33.72 21.97
C THR A 410 13.81 -34.95 21.11
N ILE A 411 13.40 -36.15 21.55
CA ILE A 411 13.49 -37.40 20.78
C ILE A 411 12.10 -37.95 20.51
N GLY A 412 11.82 -38.21 19.23
CA GLY A 412 10.64 -38.92 18.76
C GLY A 412 11.01 -39.87 17.63
N TYR A 413 10.11 -40.80 17.31
CA TYR A 413 10.23 -41.70 16.17
C TYR A 413 8.98 -41.57 15.30
N GLY A 414 9.14 -41.33 14.01
CA GLY A 414 8.08 -41.37 13.01
C GLY A 414 8.33 -42.52 12.02
N ALA A 415 7.28 -43.06 11.41
CA ALA A 415 7.41 -44.07 10.38
C ALA A 415 6.23 -44.13 9.42
N ASN A 416 6.51 -44.29 8.12
CA ASN A 416 5.51 -44.60 7.09
C ASN A 416 5.66 -46.04 6.60
N ILE A 417 4.54 -46.71 6.35
CA ILE A 417 4.47 -48.05 5.76
C ILE A 417 3.94 -47.95 4.33
N PHE A 418 4.80 -48.23 3.37
CA PHE A 418 4.50 -48.17 1.93
C PHE A 418 4.35 -49.58 1.34
N THR A 419 3.73 -49.66 0.15
CA THR A 419 3.67 -50.89 -0.65
C THR A 419 4.32 -50.63 -2.01
N ALA A 420 5.42 -51.34 -2.30
CA ALA A 420 6.13 -51.25 -3.57
C ALA A 420 5.20 -51.56 -4.75
N SER A 421 5.07 -50.64 -5.70
CA SER A 421 4.19 -50.78 -6.86
C SER A 421 4.80 -51.68 -7.95
N THR A 422 6.13 -51.71 -8.04
CA THR A 422 6.89 -52.39 -9.11
C THR A 422 8.07 -53.20 -8.53
N ASN A 423 9.00 -53.66 -9.39
CA ASN A 423 10.23 -54.31 -8.94
C ASN A 423 11.38 -53.30 -8.97
N GLU A 424 11.35 -52.40 -8.01
CA GLU A 424 12.21 -51.22 -7.89
C GLU A 424 13.30 -51.37 -6.82
N THR A 425 14.20 -50.39 -6.71
CA THR A 425 15.14 -50.26 -5.59
C THR A 425 14.87 -48.95 -4.86
N LEU A 426 14.64 -49.01 -3.55
CA LEU A 426 14.59 -47.82 -2.68
C LEU A 426 16.01 -47.32 -2.45
N GLU A 427 16.28 -46.07 -2.85
CA GLU A 427 17.63 -45.51 -2.92
C GLU A 427 17.79 -44.24 -2.07
N ALA A 428 16.72 -43.47 -1.84
CA ALA A 428 16.73 -42.33 -0.93
C ALA A 428 15.43 -42.23 -0.08
N VAL A 429 15.50 -41.42 0.99
CA VAL A 429 14.40 -41.11 1.93
C VAL A 429 14.43 -39.62 2.23
N SER A 430 13.28 -38.93 2.20
CA SER A 430 13.18 -37.57 2.71
C SER A 430 12.32 -37.44 3.96
N PHE A 431 12.59 -36.37 4.69
CA PHE A 431 11.82 -35.91 5.85
C PHE A 431 12.14 -34.43 6.09
N TYR A 432 11.32 -33.78 6.91
CA TYR A 432 11.68 -32.48 7.46
C TYR A 432 12.48 -32.64 8.76
N THR A 433 13.42 -31.73 9.04
CA THR A 433 13.93 -31.51 10.41
C THR A 433 13.32 -30.23 10.98
N THR A 434 12.77 -30.33 12.19
CA THR A 434 11.97 -29.25 12.82
C THR A 434 12.80 -28.22 13.59
N ASP A 435 14.12 -28.39 13.66
CA ASP A 435 15.06 -27.57 14.44
C ASP A 435 16.46 -27.69 13.80
N SER A 436 17.27 -26.63 13.88
CA SER A 436 18.62 -26.63 13.29
C SER A 436 19.56 -27.57 14.07
N ASN A 437 20.62 -28.06 13.43
CA ASN A 437 21.57 -29.03 14.01
C ASN A 437 20.92 -30.38 14.42
N SER A 438 19.74 -30.72 13.89
CA SER A 438 18.99 -31.94 14.20
C SER A 438 19.73 -33.22 13.76
N PHE A 439 19.78 -34.22 14.64
CA PHE A 439 20.26 -35.56 14.35
C PHE A 439 19.11 -36.49 13.93
N TYR A 440 19.38 -37.37 12.97
CA TYR A 440 18.42 -38.38 12.49
C TYR A 440 19.02 -39.80 12.48
N ASN A 441 18.16 -40.81 12.60
CA ASN A 441 18.50 -42.21 12.32
C ASN A 441 17.40 -42.86 11.45
N ILE A 442 17.73 -43.15 10.20
CA ILE A 442 16.85 -43.85 9.25
C ILE A 442 17.05 -45.36 9.44
N SER A 443 15.95 -46.11 9.48
CA SER A 443 15.94 -47.58 9.53
C SER A 443 14.84 -48.12 8.62
N VAL A 444 15.22 -48.84 7.56
CA VAL A 444 14.27 -49.44 6.60
C VAL A 444 13.97 -50.88 6.99
N TYR A 445 12.71 -51.29 7.00
CA TYR A 445 12.28 -52.68 7.19
C TYR A 445 11.50 -53.19 5.96
N LYS A 446 11.50 -54.52 5.75
CA LYS A 446 10.63 -55.20 4.77
C LYS A 446 9.62 -56.07 5.49
N ASP A 447 8.44 -56.21 4.86
CA ASP A 447 7.35 -57.05 5.32
C ASP A 447 7.01 -56.80 6.82
N PRO A 448 6.72 -55.55 7.25
CA PRO A 448 6.45 -55.22 8.65
C PRO A 448 5.36 -56.12 9.27
N ASP A 449 5.60 -56.60 10.49
CA ASP A 449 4.82 -57.68 11.12
C ASP A 449 3.54 -57.17 11.81
N SER A 450 3.61 -56.01 12.47
CA SER A 450 2.56 -55.46 13.34
C SER A 450 2.96 -54.03 13.78
N GLY A 451 2.50 -53.01 13.06
CA GLY A 451 3.13 -51.69 13.08
C GLY A 451 4.43 -51.67 12.25
N PRO A 452 5.22 -50.58 12.26
CA PRO A 452 6.25 -50.29 11.25
C PRO A 452 7.55 -51.11 11.39
N LEU A 453 7.57 -52.20 12.17
CA LEU A 453 8.76 -53.01 12.44
C LEU A 453 8.59 -54.45 11.94
N ASN A 454 9.67 -55.04 11.40
CA ASN A 454 9.79 -56.48 11.23
C ASN A 454 10.70 -57.09 12.32
N SER A 455 10.28 -58.22 12.87
CA SER A 455 10.97 -58.97 13.94
C SER A 455 12.36 -59.52 13.57
N SER A 456 12.74 -59.46 12.28
CA SER A 456 14.08 -59.78 11.77
C SER A 456 15.09 -58.64 11.93
N GLY A 457 14.63 -57.42 12.20
CA GLY A 457 15.44 -56.19 12.20
C GLY A 457 15.44 -55.45 10.85
N PRO A 458 16.02 -54.23 10.80
CA PRO A 458 16.07 -53.43 9.58
C PRO A 458 17.05 -54.01 8.55
N VAL A 459 16.78 -53.72 7.27
CA VAL A 459 17.58 -54.13 6.11
C VAL A 459 18.58 -53.06 5.67
N SER A 460 18.34 -51.80 6.04
CA SER A 460 19.25 -50.66 5.86
C SER A 460 19.12 -49.72 7.06
N VAL A 461 20.23 -49.13 7.51
CA VAL A 461 20.28 -48.21 8.67
C VAL A 461 21.34 -47.14 8.42
N GLN A 462 20.96 -45.89 8.58
CA GLN A 462 21.82 -44.71 8.36
C GLN A 462 21.54 -43.65 9.42
N ASN A 463 22.49 -42.75 9.65
CA ASN A 463 22.37 -41.66 10.62
C ASN A 463 23.26 -40.49 10.23
N GLY A 464 22.82 -39.28 10.57
CA GLY A 464 23.51 -38.04 10.25
C GLY A 464 22.94 -36.88 11.05
N THR A 465 23.41 -35.68 10.74
CA THR A 465 22.98 -34.42 11.34
C THR A 465 22.86 -33.40 10.23
N MET A 466 21.73 -32.68 10.17
CA MET A 466 21.54 -31.57 9.24
C MET A 466 21.83 -30.26 9.96
N ALA A 467 22.67 -29.40 9.39
CA ALA A 467 23.04 -28.14 10.03
C ALA A 467 21.88 -27.13 10.03
N ILE A 468 21.17 -27.01 8.91
CA ILE A 468 19.97 -26.17 8.72
C ILE A 468 18.71 -27.03 8.88
N ALA A 469 17.60 -26.44 9.31
CA ALA A 469 16.28 -27.08 9.38
C ALA A 469 15.59 -27.14 7.99
N GLY A 470 14.40 -27.76 7.91
CA GLY A 470 13.60 -27.81 6.69
C GLY A 470 13.57 -29.20 6.04
N TYR A 471 13.31 -29.27 4.73
CA TYR A 471 13.16 -30.53 3.99
C TYR A 471 14.50 -31.02 3.43
N HIS A 472 14.77 -32.32 3.57
CA HIS A 472 16.00 -32.95 3.12
C HIS A 472 15.76 -34.27 2.39
N THR A 473 16.57 -34.61 1.40
CA THR A 473 16.55 -35.90 0.68
C THR A 473 17.86 -36.66 0.90
N ILE A 474 17.78 -37.77 1.63
CA ILE A 474 18.94 -38.54 2.09
C ILE A 474 19.12 -39.82 1.28
N ASP A 475 20.16 -39.87 0.45
CA ASP A 475 20.68 -41.08 -0.19
C ASP A 475 21.01 -42.17 0.84
N LEU A 476 20.62 -43.42 0.55
CA LEU A 476 20.86 -44.57 1.42
C LEU A 476 22.22 -45.22 1.18
N ASP A 477 23.06 -45.28 2.22
CA ASP A 477 24.31 -46.05 2.37
C ASP A 477 24.16 -47.54 1.97
N THR A 478 22.93 -48.05 1.93
CA THR A 478 22.58 -49.39 1.46
C THR A 478 21.18 -49.37 0.85
N ASN A 479 21.14 -49.33 -0.49
CA ASN A 479 19.96 -49.37 -1.34
C ASN A 479 19.17 -50.68 -1.13
N VAL A 480 17.84 -50.63 -1.25
CA VAL A 480 16.94 -51.70 -0.80
C VAL A 480 16.03 -52.17 -1.94
N SER A 481 16.38 -53.28 -2.61
CA SER A 481 15.57 -53.84 -3.71
C SER A 481 14.24 -54.42 -3.24
N LEU A 482 13.12 -53.95 -3.79
CA LEU A 482 11.75 -54.32 -3.45
C LEU A 482 11.14 -55.23 -4.54
N ASN A 483 9.97 -55.81 -4.25
CA ASN A 483 9.21 -56.63 -5.20
C ASN A 483 7.80 -56.05 -5.31
N ALA A 484 7.17 -56.15 -6.48
CA ALA A 484 5.82 -55.60 -6.67
C ALA A 484 4.81 -56.23 -5.69
N GLY A 485 4.13 -55.38 -4.91
CA GLY A 485 3.25 -55.77 -3.81
C GLY A 485 3.95 -56.13 -2.50
N GLN A 486 5.23 -55.78 -2.32
CA GLN A 486 5.95 -55.95 -1.05
C GLN A 486 5.78 -54.71 -0.18
N ASN A 487 5.30 -54.90 1.06
CA ASN A 487 5.27 -53.84 2.05
C ASN A 487 6.69 -53.56 2.56
N PHE A 488 7.01 -52.29 2.74
CA PHE A 488 8.23 -51.84 3.41
C PHE A 488 7.88 -50.65 4.32
N SER A 489 8.73 -50.39 5.30
CA SER A 489 8.57 -49.22 6.16
C SER A 489 9.86 -48.45 6.26
N VAL A 490 9.73 -47.13 6.32
CA VAL A 490 10.80 -46.19 6.59
C VAL A 490 10.55 -45.65 7.99
N VAL A 491 11.43 -46.00 8.93
CA VAL A 491 11.41 -45.51 10.31
C VAL A 491 12.49 -44.45 10.46
N VAL A 492 12.15 -43.28 10.99
CA VAL A 492 13.12 -42.21 11.29
C VAL A 492 13.02 -41.87 12.78
N GLN A 493 14.12 -42.05 13.52
CA GLN A 493 14.30 -41.38 14.81
C GLN A 493 14.75 -39.95 14.53
N PHE A 494 14.03 -38.99 15.09
CA PHE A 494 14.40 -37.57 15.10
C PHE A 494 14.98 -37.20 16.46
N THR A 495 15.96 -36.30 16.48
CA THR A 495 16.57 -35.78 17.70
C THR A 495 16.97 -34.32 17.48
N THR A 496 16.12 -33.41 17.93
CA THR A 496 16.35 -31.96 17.98
C THR A 496 17.31 -31.61 19.14
N PRO A 497 18.01 -30.47 19.09
CA PRO A 497 18.78 -29.98 20.23
C PRO A 497 17.88 -29.50 21.38
N ASP A 498 16.95 -28.56 21.12
CA ASP A 498 16.19 -27.86 22.19
C ASP A 498 14.66 -27.82 21.96
N TYR A 499 14.15 -28.15 20.76
CA TYR A 499 12.71 -28.17 20.47
C TYR A 499 12.00 -29.49 20.84
N ASN A 500 10.84 -29.43 21.51
CA ASN A 500 10.15 -30.61 22.08
C ASN A 500 9.11 -31.31 21.16
N TYR A 501 8.98 -30.86 19.91
CA TYR A 501 8.08 -31.46 18.91
C TYR A 501 8.87 -31.90 17.67
N PRO A 502 9.66 -32.98 17.75
CA PRO A 502 10.63 -33.38 16.72
C PRO A 502 10.01 -34.12 15.52
N LEU A 503 8.68 -34.24 15.43
CA LEU A 503 7.98 -35.03 14.42
C LEU A 503 7.15 -34.13 13.49
N PRO A 504 7.61 -33.82 12.27
CA PRO A 504 6.86 -33.01 11.30
C PRO A 504 5.69 -33.81 10.74
N VAL A 505 4.50 -33.19 10.67
CA VAL A 505 3.27 -33.86 10.20
C VAL A 505 2.46 -32.97 9.24
N GLU A 506 1.77 -33.65 8.33
CA GLU A 506 0.58 -33.13 7.65
C GLU A 506 -0.61 -33.20 8.62
N TYR A 507 -1.47 -32.19 8.61
CA TYR A 507 -2.64 -32.10 9.49
C TYR A 507 -3.73 -31.19 8.88
N PRO A 508 -5.04 -31.51 8.97
CA PRO A 508 -6.11 -30.65 8.49
C PRO A 508 -6.22 -29.37 9.34
N MET A 509 -5.89 -28.23 8.75
CA MET A 509 -5.67 -26.96 9.45
C MET A 509 -6.64 -25.87 8.93
N SER A 510 -7.57 -25.45 9.80
CA SER A 510 -8.57 -24.42 9.50
C SER A 510 -7.91 -23.12 9.00
N GLY A 511 -8.43 -22.54 7.91
CA GLY A 511 -7.86 -21.32 7.30
C GLY A 511 -6.53 -21.53 6.56
N TYR A 512 -6.10 -22.79 6.37
CA TYR A 512 -4.90 -23.14 5.62
C TYR A 512 -5.19 -24.26 4.61
N SER A 513 -5.55 -25.48 5.04
CA SER A 513 -6.10 -26.53 4.17
C SER A 513 -6.90 -27.57 4.96
N SER A 514 -8.06 -27.93 4.42
CA SER A 514 -8.95 -28.98 4.92
C SER A 514 -8.74 -30.34 4.24
N ASN A 515 -7.80 -30.43 3.29
CA ASN A 515 -7.65 -31.58 2.39
C ASN A 515 -6.77 -32.74 2.91
N ALA A 516 -6.04 -32.56 4.01
CA ALA A 516 -5.20 -33.61 4.62
C ALA A 516 -6.01 -34.90 4.90
N HIS A 517 -5.44 -36.07 4.62
CA HIS A 517 -6.15 -37.34 4.76
C HIS A 517 -5.24 -38.54 5.06
N ALA A 518 -5.61 -39.36 6.06
CA ALA A 518 -4.84 -40.53 6.46
C ALA A 518 -5.67 -41.83 6.52
N GLU A 519 -5.17 -42.92 5.93
CA GLU A 519 -5.71 -44.27 6.13
C GLU A 519 -4.98 -45.02 7.25
N ALA A 520 -5.74 -45.73 8.09
CA ALA A 520 -5.19 -46.55 9.17
C ALA A 520 -4.22 -47.63 8.62
N GLY A 521 -2.98 -47.60 9.09
CA GLY A 521 -1.88 -48.44 8.57
C GLY A 521 -0.81 -47.70 7.76
N GLN A 522 -1.02 -46.42 7.42
CA GLN A 522 -0.03 -45.58 6.73
C GLN A 522 1.05 -45.05 7.68
N SER A 523 0.67 -44.12 8.56
CA SER A 523 1.57 -43.34 9.41
C SER A 523 1.57 -43.78 10.86
N TYR A 524 2.77 -43.89 11.45
CA TYR A 524 2.99 -44.29 12.84
C TYR A 524 3.97 -43.38 13.57
N VAL A 525 3.74 -43.18 14.87
CA VAL A 525 4.66 -42.46 15.78
C VAL A 525 4.99 -43.28 17.03
N SER A 526 6.12 -42.98 17.67
CA SER A 526 6.52 -43.59 18.93
C SER A 526 7.41 -42.67 19.78
N TYR A 527 7.25 -42.75 21.10
CA TYR A 527 8.11 -42.09 22.08
C TYR A 527 9.39 -42.88 22.40
N ASN A 528 9.47 -44.16 21.99
CA ASN A 528 10.56 -45.07 22.40
C ASN A 528 11.05 -46.03 21.30
N GLY A 529 10.45 -46.03 20.10
CA GLY A 529 10.79 -46.90 18.97
C GLY A 529 10.31 -48.36 19.11
N ILE A 530 9.51 -48.67 20.13
CA ILE A 530 9.05 -50.03 20.49
C ILE A 530 7.52 -50.09 20.55
N GLU A 531 6.88 -49.11 21.19
CA GLU A 531 5.43 -48.98 21.31
C GLU A 531 4.97 -47.91 20.33
N TRP A 532 4.18 -48.31 19.33
CA TRP A 532 3.80 -47.50 18.18
C TRP A 532 2.31 -47.17 18.18
N GLU A 533 1.99 -45.92 17.86
CA GLU A 533 0.66 -45.35 17.75
C GLU A 533 0.36 -45.04 16.27
N ASP A 534 -0.83 -45.40 15.80
CA ASP A 534 -1.32 -45.14 14.43
C ASP A 534 -2.04 -43.79 14.46
N ILE A 535 -1.60 -42.81 13.65
CA ILE A 535 -2.07 -41.41 13.78
C ILE A 535 -3.24 -41.06 12.85
N SER A 536 -3.79 -42.03 12.12
CA SER A 536 -4.88 -41.79 11.17
C SER A 536 -6.20 -41.32 11.80
N GLU A 537 -6.42 -41.45 13.11
CA GLU A 537 -7.68 -41.03 13.76
C GLU A 537 -7.94 -39.51 13.69
N SER A 538 -6.93 -38.70 13.31
CA SER A 538 -7.03 -37.24 13.14
C SER A 538 -6.69 -36.77 11.71
N ASP A 539 -6.75 -37.67 10.71
CA ASP A 539 -6.30 -37.41 9.33
C ASP A 539 -4.87 -36.83 9.27
N THR A 540 -3.98 -37.32 10.16
CA THR A 540 -2.59 -36.89 10.31
C THR A 540 -1.64 -37.92 9.69
N ASN A 541 -0.66 -37.45 8.91
CA ASN A 541 0.46 -38.26 8.42
C ASN A 541 1.81 -37.67 8.82
N ILE A 542 2.82 -38.52 9.00
CA ILE A 542 4.20 -38.07 9.27
C ILE A 542 4.90 -37.75 7.95
N CYS A 543 5.57 -36.59 7.87
CA CYS A 543 6.26 -36.13 6.67
C CYS A 543 7.55 -36.92 6.42
N ILE A 544 7.42 -38.14 5.91
CA ILE A 544 8.49 -39.06 5.52
C ILE A 544 8.16 -39.63 4.15
N LYS A 545 8.94 -39.27 3.12
CA LYS A 545 8.79 -39.78 1.75
C LYS A 545 9.93 -40.74 1.39
N ALA A 546 9.71 -41.60 0.40
CA ALA A 546 10.65 -42.65 0.01
C ALA A 546 10.79 -42.73 -1.52
N PHE A 547 12.04 -42.76 -2.02
CA PHE A 547 12.36 -42.62 -3.44
C PHE A 547 12.98 -43.87 -4.03
N THR A 548 12.47 -44.31 -5.18
CA THR A 548 12.90 -45.55 -5.83
C THR A 548 13.32 -45.34 -7.28
N THR A 549 14.18 -46.24 -7.78
CA THR A 549 14.52 -46.36 -9.20
C THR A 549 14.03 -47.71 -9.76
N GLU A 550 13.48 -47.73 -10.99
CA GLU A 550 12.99 -48.94 -11.65
C GLU A 550 13.81 -49.28 -12.91
N ASN A 551 14.28 -50.53 -12.97
CA ASN A 551 15.01 -51.08 -14.11
C ASN A 551 14.05 -51.45 -15.26
N LYS A 552 13.42 -50.44 -15.88
CA LYS A 552 12.47 -50.56 -17.01
C LYS A 552 12.90 -49.73 -18.24
N VAL A 553 12.09 -49.76 -19.29
CA VAL A 553 12.27 -48.88 -20.46
C VAL A 553 12.03 -47.42 -20.06
N PRO A 554 12.69 -46.43 -20.69
CA PRO A 554 12.46 -45.02 -20.39
C PRO A 554 11.00 -44.63 -20.60
N GLU A 555 10.58 -43.56 -19.93
CA GLU A 555 9.33 -42.87 -20.19
C GLU A 555 9.71 -41.49 -20.70
N ALA A 556 9.66 -41.31 -22.02
CA ALA A 556 10.22 -40.14 -22.67
C ALA A 556 9.36 -38.91 -22.39
N ALA A 557 9.96 -37.82 -21.93
CA ALA A 557 9.30 -36.53 -21.77
C ALA A 557 10.32 -35.40 -21.96
N PHE A 558 9.85 -34.21 -22.32
CA PHE A 558 10.72 -33.07 -22.55
C PHE A 558 9.99 -31.72 -22.47
N VAL A 559 10.77 -30.70 -22.14
CA VAL A 559 10.37 -29.30 -22.09
C VAL A 559 11.29 -28.46 -23.00
N ALA A 560 10.91 -27.20 -23.23
CA ALA A 560 11.72 -26.25 -24.00
C ALA A 560 11.57 -24.84 -23.43
N GLY A 561 12.67 -24.11 -23.23
CA GLY A 561 12.69 -22.81 -22.53
C GLY A 561 11.74 -21.78 -23.15
N THR A 562 11.48 -21.87 -24.46
CA THR A 562 10.39 -21.15 -25.14
C THR A 562 9.68 -22.02 -26.19
N LYS A 563 8.41 -21.68 -26.47
CA LYS A 563 7.63 -22.18 -27.61
C LYS A 563 7.63 -21.24 -28.81
N TYR A 564 7.88 -19.95 -28.60
CA TYR A 564 7.81 -18.90 -29.62
C TYR A 564 9.21 -18.32 -29.83
N VAL A 565 9.69 -18.35 -31.08
CA VAL A 565 11.03 -17.88 -31.47
C VAL A 565 11.00 -17.33 -32.88
N HIS A 566 11.91 -16.42 -33.21
CA HIS A 566 12.07 -15.93 -34.58
C HIS A 566 13.02 -16.80 -35.41
N ILE A 567 12.97 -16.62 -36.73
CA ILE A 567 13.75 -17.43 -37.68
C ILE A 567 15.26 -17.29 -37.41
N ASN A 568 15.95 -18.41 -37.21
CA ASN A 568 17.35 -18.60 -36.79
C ASN A 568 17.66 -18.34 -35.29
N GLU A 569 16.68 -18.03 -34.44
CA GLU A 569 16.89 -18.03 -32.99
C GLU A 569 16.98 -19.46 -32.44
N ALA A 570 17.43 -19.62 -31.20
CA ALA A 570 17.69 -20.93 -30.61
C ALA A 570 16.67 -21.27 -29.52
N VAL A 571 16.00 -22.40 -29.68
CA VAL A 571 15.25 -23.07 -28.61
C VAL A 571 16.20 -24.00 -27.88
N ASP A 572 16.25 -23.88 -26.56
CA ASP A 572 16.82 -24.84 -25.63
C ASP A 572 15.80 -25.93 -25.30
N PHE A 573 16.15 -27.18 -25.60
CA PHE A 573 15.34 -28.34 -25.24
C PHE A 573 15.99 -29.08 -24.08
N HIS A 574 15.17 -29.53 -23.13
CA HIS A 574 15.63 -30.29 -21.97
C HIS A 574 14.93 -31.63 -21.87
N ASP A 575 15.74 -32.67 -21.62
CA ASP A 575 15.27 -34.01 -21.30
C ASP A 575 14.60 -34.05 -19.92
N ALA A 576 13.36 -34.54 -19.88
CA ALA A 576 12.60 -34.81 -18.67
C ALA A 576 12.19 -36.30 -18.58
N SER A 577 12.95 -37.19 -19.25
CA SER A 577 12.60 -38.61 -19.32
C SER A 577 12.91 -39.37 -18.04
N LEU A 578 11.96 -40.15 -17.54
CA LEU A 578 12.12 -41.03 -16.37
C LEU A 578 12.73 -42.40 -16.76
N PHE A 579 13.12 -43.18 -15.74
CA PHE A 579 13.67 -44.53 -15.82
C PHE A 579 15.06 -44.59 -16.46
N SER A 580 15.93 -43.70 -16.00
CA SER A 580 17.37 -43.64 -16.32
C SER A 580 17.69 -43.77 -17.83
N PRO A 581 17.42 -42.75 -18.65
CA PRO A 581 17.85 -42.73 -20.06
C PRO A 581 19.38 -42.73 -20.19
N GLU A 582 19.92 -43.54 -21.12
CA GLU A 582 21.36 -43.62 -21.42
C GLU A 582 21.71 -42.96 -22.76
N SER A 583 20.71 -42.62 -23.58
CA SER A 583 20.87 -42.06 -24.92
C SER A 583 19.58 -41.42 -25.44
N TRP A 584 19.74 -40.39 -26.28
CA TRP A 584 18.68 -39.54 -26.79
C TRP A 584 18.82 -39.40 -28.32
N GLU A 585 17.69 -39.37 -29.01
CA GLU A 585 17.58 -39.06 -30.43
C GLU A 585 16.39 -38.11 -30.63
N TRP A 586 16.69 -36.84 -30.90
CA TRP A 586 15.71 -35.77 -31.13
C TRP A 586 15.40 -35.63 -32.63
N ASP A 587 14.13 -35.44 -32.97
CA ASP A 587 13.68 -34.96 -34.29
C ASP A 587 12.86 -33.68 -34.06
N PHE A 588 13.32 -32.56 -34.61
CA PHE A 588 12.71 -31.24 -34.43
C PHE A 588 11.60 -30.94 -35.47
N GLY A 589 11.30 -31.89 -36.36
CA GLY A 589 10.27 -31.74 -37.38
C GLY A 589 10.70 -30.97 -38.64
N ASP A 590 11.84 -30.26 -38.59
CA ASP A 590 12.47 -29.55 -39.70
C ASP A 590 13.38 -30.45 -40.58
N SER A 591 13.44 -31.75 -40.26
CA SER A 591 14.36 -32.78 -40.79
C SER A 591 15.81 -32.73 -40.31
N SER A 592 16.12 -31.90 -39.31
CA SER A 592 17.33 -31.98 -38.50
C SER A 592 17.11 -32.84 -37.24
N THR A 593 18.20 -33.34 -36.66
CA THR A 593 18.18 -34.22 -35.49
C THR A 593 19.36 -33.97 -34.57
N SER A 594 19.24 -34.35 -33.29
CA SER A 594 20.32 -34.27 -32.30
C SER A 594 20.43 -35.55 -31.47
N SER A 595 21.60 -35.79 -30.87
CA SER A 595 21.84 -36.84 -29.87
C SER A 595 22.54 -36.31 -28.62
N VAL A 596 22.41 -35.01 -28.35
CA VAL A 596 22.76 -34.38 -27.07
C VAL A 596 21.54 -34.50 -26.16
N GLN A 597 21.73 -34.69 -24.84
CA GLN A 597 20.62 -34.78 -23.89
C GLN A 597 19.77 -33.51 -23.93
N ASN A 598 20.37 -32.34 -23.66
CA ASN A 598 19.72 -31.03 -23.76
C ASN A 598 20.32 -30.24 -24.94
N PRO A 599 19.70 -30.27 -26.15
CA PRO A 599 20.21 -29.55 -27.32
C PRO A 599 19.67 -28.12 -27.44
N LEU A 600 20.53 -27.20 -27.88
CA LEU A 600 20.13 -25.96 -28.53
C LEU A 600 19.87 -26.23 -30.02
N HIS A 601 18.74 -25.80 -30.56
CA HIS A 601 18.39 -25.94 -31.98
C HIS A 601 17.71 -24.68 -32.53
N SER A 602 17.93 -24.39 -33.82
CA SER A 602 17.46 -23.19 -34.51
C SER A 602 16.85 -23.53 -35.87
N TYR A 603 15.66 -22.99 -36.13
CA TYR A 603 14.87 -23.25 -37.32
C TYR A 603 15.17 -22.20 -38.42
N SER A 604 15.31 -22.64 -39.67
CA SER A 604 15.68 -21.76 -40.80
C SER A 604 14.50 -21.11 -41.54
N ASP A 605 13.28 -21.52 -41.25
CA ASP A 605 12.06 -21.17 -41.97
C ASP A 605 10.90 -20.99 -40.96
N GLU A 606 9.94 -20.11 -41.28
CA GLU A 606 8.73 -19.87 -40.47
C GLU A 606 7.80 -21.10 -40.45
N GLY A 607 7.10 -21.32 -39.33
CA GLY A 607 6.07 -22.35 -39.24
C GLY A 607 5.93 -23.03 -37.87
N VAL A 608 5.04 -24.02 -37.81
CA VAL A 608 4.67 -24.73 -36.58
C VAL A 608 5.18 -26.17 -36.63
N TYR A 609 5.99 -26.54 -35.63
CA TYR A 609 6.80 -27.77 -35.63
C TYR A 609 6.33 -28.77 -34.57
N ASN A 610 6.35 -30.05 -34.95
CA ASN A 610 6.20 -31.17 -34.03
C ASN A 610 7.59 -31.63 -33.62
N VAL A 611 7.89 -31.61 -32.33
CA VAL A 611 9.17 -32.11 -31.79
C VAL A 611 8.95 -33.49 -31.19
N SER A 612 9.95 -34.37 -31.31
CA SER A 612 9.93 -35.69 -30.66
C SER A 612 11.28 -36.06 -30.08
N LEU A 613 11.25 -36.76 -28.94
CA LEU A 613 12.41 -37.33 -28.26
C LEU A 613 12.25 -38.84 -28.18
N ASN A 614 13.20 -39.56 -28.76
CA ASN A 614 13.40 -40.99 -28.61
C ASN A 614 14.47 -41.24 -27.52
N ALA A 615 14.04 -41.58 -26.31
CA ALA A 615 14.92 -41.88 -25.18
C ALA A 615 15.13 -43.40 -25.02
N ALA A 616 16.37 -43.84 -24.79
CA ALA A 616 16.72 -45.25 -24.75
C ALA A 616 17.76 -45.62 -23.67
N ASN A 617 17.58 -46.81 -23.08
CA ASN A 617 18.49 -47.45 -22.12
C ASN A 617 18.64 -48.97 -22.42
N THR A 618 19.36 -49.72 -21.58
CA THR A 618 19.58 -51.17 -21.80
C THR A 618 18.32 -52.03 -21.86
N PHE A 619 17.17 -51.57 -21.36
CA PHE A 619 15.90 -52.29 -21.35
C PHE A 619 15.08 -52.05 -22.62
N GLY A 620 15.26 -50.91 -23.29
CA GLY A 620 14.54 -50.55 -24.52
C GLY A 620 14.51 -49.04 -24.76
N ASN A 621 13.55 -48.59 -25.56
CA ASN A 621 13.35 -47.19 -25.91
C ASN A 621 11.88 -46.79 -25.90
N ASN A 622 11.63 -45.50 -25.73
CA ASN A 622 10.31 -44.86 -25.75
C ASN A 622 10.41 -43.57 -26.60
N ILE A 623 9.31 -43.17 -27.23
CA ILE A 623 9.25 -41.94 -28.03
C ILE A 623 8.05 -41.11 -27.56
N SER A 624 8.34 -39.89 -27.11
CA SER A 624 7.33 -38.86 -26.89
C SER A 624 7.35 -37.84 -28.02
N THR A 625 6.23 -37.17 -28.25
CA THR A 625 6.05 -36.24 -29.37
C THR A 625 5.07 -35.15 -28.97
N ARG A 626 5.56 -33.91 -28.87
CA ARG A 626 4.73 -32.73 -28.60
C ARG A 626 4.35 -32.12 -29.95
N THR A 627 3.05 -32.17 -30.28
CA THR A 627 2.53 -31.71 -31.58
C THR A 627 2.16 -30.23 -31.54
N SER A 628 2.47 -29.49 -32.60
CA SER A 628 2.33 -28.03 -32.67
C SER A 628 2.99 -27.32 -31.49
N PHE A 629 4.21 -27.73 -31.17
CA PHE A 629 4.89 -27.35 -29.93
C PHE A 629 5.74 -26.09 -30.07
N ILE A 630 6.54 -25.99 -31.14
CA ILE A 630 7.35 -24.80 -31.41
C ILE A 630 6.75 -24.04 -32.60
N HIS A 631 6.61 -22.73 -32.42
CA HIS A 631 6.06 -21.78 -33.37
C HIS A 631 7.17 -20.80 -33.76
N VAL A 632 7.69 -20.95 -34.97
CA VAL A 632 8.77 -20.14 -35.51
C VAL A 632 8.16 -18.98 -36.26
N LEU A 633 8.18 -17.81 -35.62
CA LEU A 633 7.56 -16.58 -36.07
C LEU A 633 8.49 -15.80 -37.00
N ASN A 634 7.88 -15.00 -37.88
CA ASN A 634 8.55 -13.95 -38.63
C ASN A 634 8.38 -12.63 -37.88
N SER A 635 9.13 -11.56 -38.21
CA SER A 635 8.92 -10.23 -37.60
C SER A 635 7.65 -9.50 -38.08
N THR A 636 6.67 -10.28 -38.54
CA THR A 636 5.30 -9.85 -38.80
C THR A 636 4.40 -11.00 -38.37
N ILE A 637 3.86 -10.88 -37.15
CA ILE A 637 2.98 -11.86 -36.52
C ILE A 637 1.56 -11.58 -36.98
N VAL A 638 0.80 -12.60 -37.41
CA VAL A 638 -0.57 -12.42 -37.93
C VAL A 638 -1.60 -12.92 -36.92
N VAL A 639 -2.60 -12.08 -36.64
CA VAL A 639 -3.69 -12.41 -35.70
C VAL A 639 -5.01 -12.55 -36.45
N ASN A 640 -5.72 -13.68 -36.25
CA ASN A 640 -7.05 -13.89 -36.81
C ASN A 640 -7.91 -14.78 -35.89
N SER A 641 -8.99 -14.20 -35.36
CA SER A 641 -10.02 -14.86 -34.52
C SER A 641 -10.65 -16.16 -35.05
N SER A 642 -10.44 -16.53 -36.33
CA SER A 642 -10.88 -17.79 -36.93
C SER A 642 -9.84 -18.93 -36.90
N GLY A 643 -8.63 -18.68 -36.37
CA GLY A 643 -7.63 -19.72 -36.11
C GLY A 643 -6.88 -20.24 -37.34
N SER A 644 -6.66 -19.39 -38.34
CA SER A 644 -5.86 -19.69 -39.54
C SER A 644 -4.61 -18.82 -39.70
N ALA A 645 -4.27 -18.04 -38.68
CA ALA A 645 -3.06 -17.24 -38.56
C ALA A 645 -2.22 -17.75 -37.38
N ASP A 646 -1.16 -17.04 -37.01
CA ASP A 646 -0.25 -17.46 -35.93
C ASP A 646 -0.95 -17.47 -34.57
N PHE A 647 -1.79 -16.46 -34.31
CA PHE A 647 -2.58 -16.34 -33.08
C PHE A 647 -4.08 -16.07 -33.32
N THR A 648 -4.91 -16.48 -32.36
CA THR A 648 -6.36 -16.19 -32.33
C THR A 648 -6.73 -14.93 -31.57
N THR A 649 -5.97 -14.59 -30.53
CA THR A 649 -6.12 -13.36 -29.73
C THR A 649 -5.01 -12.38 -30.11
N ILE A 650 -5.17 -11.11 -29.76
CA ILE A 650 -4.12 -10.11 -29.89
C ILE A 650 -3.17 -10.19 -28.67
N SER A 651 -3.69 -10.47 -27.47
CA SER A 651 -2.85 -10.57 -26.27
C SER A 651 -1.80 -11.70 -26.34
N ASP A 652 -2.14 -12.87 -26.87
CA ASP A 652 -1.15 -13.95 -27.08
C ASP A 652 -0.02 -13.51 -28.03
N ALA A 653 -0.36 -12.71 -29.05
CA ALA A 653 0.59 -12.19 -30.03
C ALA A 653 1.46 -11.05 -29.48
N ILE A 654 0.97 -10.27 -28.50
CA ILE A 654 1.78 -9.29 -27.76
C ILE A 654 2.78 -10.01 -26.86
N ASN A 655 2.33 -11.04 -26.13
CA ASN A 655 3.18 -11.83 -25.23
C ASN A 655 4.28 -12.61 -25.98
N ALA A 656 4.08 -12.91 -27.26
CA ALA A 656 5.03 -13.62 -28.12
C ALA A 656 5.84 -12.71 -29.07
N ALA A 657 5.73 -11.38 -28.95
CA ALA A 657 6.42 -10.43 -29.82
C ALA A 657 7.75 -9.92 -29.21
N SER A 658 8.74 -9.76 -30.09
CA SER A 658 10.08 -9.26 -29.77
C SER A 658 10.32 -7.82 -30.24
N ASP A 659 11.49 -7.27 -29.88
CA ASP A 659 11.96 -5.93 -30.27
C ASP A 659 11.80 -5.67 -31.78
N GLY A 660 10.94 -4.70 -32.12
CA GLY A 660 10.70 -4.25 -33.50
C GLY A 660 9.67 -5.07 -34.30
N ASP A 661 8.96 -6.02 -33.69
CA ASP A 661 7.95 -6.83 -34.36
C ASP A 661 6.70 -6.04 -34.78
N THR A 662 6.02 -6.55 -35.82
CA THR A 662 4.74 -6.01 -36.31
C THR A 662 3.61 -7.02 -36.15
N ILE A 663 2.67 -6.77 -35.24
CA ILE A 663 1.46 -7.57 -35.04
C ILE A 663 0.39 -7.08 -36.04
N SER A 664 0.14 -7.85 -37.09
CA SER A 664 -0.80 -7.58 -38.17
C SER A 664 -2.15 -8.26 -37.92
N VAL A 665 -3.15 -7.49 -37.47
CA VAL A 665 -4.48 -8.00 -37.10
C VAL A 665 -5.40 -8.09 -38.32
N GLU A 666 -6.03 -9.26 -38.54
CA GLU A 666 -7.08 -9.44 -39.55
C GLU A 666 -8.47 -8.98 -39.07
N PRO A 667 -9.37 -8.54 -39.98
CA PRO A 667 -10.66 -7.97 -39.61
C PRO A 667 -11.49 -8.85 -38.68
N GLY A 668 -11.98 -8.26 -37.58
CA GLY A 668 -12.64 -8.99 -36.51
C GLY A 668 -13.07 -8.10 -35.33
N THR A 669 -13.66 -8.74 -34.32
CA THR A 669 -14.00 -8.12 -33.04
C THR A 669 -13.36 -8.93 -31.93
N TYR A 670 -12.39 -8.32 -31.25
CA TYR A 670 -11.55 -8.90 -30.21
C TYR A 670 -12.06 -8.36 -28.88
N ASN A 671 -12.33 -9.23 -27.91
CA ASN A 671 -13.00 -8.87 -26.65
C ASN A 671 -11.97 -9.07 -25.52
N GLU A 672 -11.00 -8.18 -25.52
CA GLU A 672 -9.67 -8.33 -24.90
C GLU A 672 -9.23 -6.96 -24.39
N ASN A 673 -8.49 -6.95 -23.28
CA ASN A 673 -7.77 -5.77 -22.81
C ASN A 673 -6.30 -5.96 -23.23
N LEU A 674 -5.74 -5.04 -24.03
CA LEU A 674 -4.36 -5.16 -24.52
C LEU A 674 -3.41 -4.39 -23.62
N HIS A 675 -2.33 -5.04 -23.17
CA HIS A 675 -1.32 -4.45 -22.29
C HIS A 675 0.07 -4.61 -22.92
N PHE A 676 0.70 -3.49 -23.26
CA PHE A 676 2.05 -3.47 -23.84
C PHE A 676 3.08 -3.18 -22.75
N LYS A 677 3.92 -4.18 -22.45
CA LYS A 677 5.04 -4.10 -21.51
C LYS A 677 6.43 -4.14 -22.18
N ASN A 678 6.48 -4.52 -23.46
CA ASN A 678 7.73 -4.67 -24.22
C ASN A 678 7.82 -3.58 -25.30
N ASP A 679 8.97 -2.91 -25.39
CA ASP A 679 9.24 -1.79 -26.30
C ASP A 679 9.18 -2.15 -27.81
N ASN A 680 9.08 -1.11 -28.65
CA ASN A 680 9.23 -1.15 -30.12
C ASN A 680 8.21 -2.01 -30.91
N ILE A 681 7.18 -2.58 -30.26
CA ILE A 681 6.15 -3.38 -30.94
C ILE A 681 5.20 -2.49 -31.76
N SER A 682 4.81 -2.96 -32.95
CA SER A 682 3.85 -2.30 -33.85
C SER A 682 2.55 -3.10 -34.04
N LEU A 683 1.47 -2.73 -33.36
CA LEU A 683 0.13 -3.30 -33.60
C LEU A 683 -0.57 -2.54 -34.74
N ILE A 684 -0.89 -3.24 -35.83
CA ILE A 684 -1.51 -2.64 -37.02
C ILE A 684 -2.69 -3.46 -37.55
N SER A 685 -3.72 -2.79 -38.06
CA SER A 685 -4.75 -3.44 -38.88
C SER A 685 -4.18 -3.78 -40.26
N SER A 686 -4.33 -5.04 -40.66
CA SER A 686 -3.96 -5.56 -41.99
C SER A 686 -4.64 -4.87 -43.17
N THR A 687 -5.76 -4.16 -42.93
CA THR A 687 -6.46 -3.36 -43.96
C THR A 687 -6.21 -1.86 -43.82
N GLY A 688 -5.72 -1.40 -42.66
CA GLY A 688 -5.58 0.01 -42.30
C GLY A 688 -6.91 0.75 -42.09
N ASN A 689 -8.05 0.05 -42.03
CA ASN A 689 -9.37 0.64 -41.78
C ASN A 689 -9.80 0.44 -40.31
N PRO A 690 -10.02 1.50 -39.51
CA PRO A 690 -10.36 1.36 -38.09
C PRO A 690 -11.70 0.68 -37.79
N GLU A 691 -12.64 0.65 -38.75
CA GLU A 691 -13.89 -0.12 -38.60
C GLU A 691 -13.71 -1.64 -38.80
N ASP A 692 -12.61 -2.10 -39.41
CA ASP A 692 -12.40 -3.52 -39.70
C ASP A 692 -11.91 -4.32 -38.47
N VAL A 693 -11.20 -3.67 -37.54
CA VAL A 693 -10.65 -4.28 -36.32
C VAL A 693 -11.20 -3.52 -35.11
N ARG A 694 -12.07 -4.16 -34.32
CA ARG A 694 -12.69 -3.59 -33.10
C ARG A 694 -12.17 -4.32 -31.86
N ILE A 695 -11.41 -3.62 -31.02
CA ILE A 695 -10.94 -4.08 -29.70
C ILE A 695 -11.93 -3.55 -28.66
N VAL A 696 -12.61 -4.47 -27.98
CA VAL A 696 -13.69 -4.20 -27.04
C VAL A 696 -13.20 -4.52 -25.63
N SER A 697 -13.23 -3.53 -24.75
CA SER A 697 -12.89 -3.74 -23.34
C SER A 697 -13.79 -4.83 -22.74
N SER A 698 -13.22 -5.72 -21.93
CA SER A 698 -13.96 -6.79 -21.24
C SER A 698 -14.99 -6.27 -20.22
N SER A 699 -14.84 -5.02 -19.77
CA SER A 699 -15.82 -4.30 -18.94
C SER A 699 -15.68 -2.78 -19.11
N SER A 700 -16.70 -2.03 -18.66
CA SER A 700 -16.64 -0.56 -18.59
C SER A 700 -15.73 -0.02 -17.48
N SER A 701 -15.07 -0.88 -16.68
CA SER A 701 -14.04 -0.51 -15.71
C SER A 701 -12.61 -0.69 -16.26
N ASN A 702 -12.46 -1.47 -17.33
CA ASN A 702 -11.15 -1.88 -17.86
C ASN A 702 -10.70 -0.97 -19.02
N VAL A 703 -9.41 -1.03 -19.36
CA VAL A 703 -8.80 -0.28 -20.46
C VAL A 703 -8.69 -1.18 -21.69
N ALA A 704 -9.10 -0.70 -22.87
CA ALA A 704 -9.06 -1.50 -24.10
C ALA A 704 -7.63 -1.65 -24.67
N ILE A 705 -6.83 -0.58 -24.67
CA ILE A 705 -5.40 -0.60 -25.00
C ILE A 705 -4.63 0.22 -23.96
N TYR A 706 -3.67 -0.41 -23.29
CA TYR A 706 -2.81 0.19 -22.26
C TYR A 706 -1.34 0.03 -22.62
N LEU A 707 -0.59 1.14 -22.63
CA LEU A 707 0.83 1.20 -22.97
C LEU A 707 1.64 1.70 -21.75
N ILE A 708 2.60 0.89 -21.29
CA ILE A 708 3.63 1.24 -20.29
C ILE A 708 5.05 0.97 -20.84
N ALA A 709 5.18 1.02 -22.16
CA ALA A 709 6.38 0.64 -22.91
C ALA A 709 6.63 1.65 -24.02
N ASP A 710 7.89 1.80 -24.41
CA ASP A 710 8.35 2.85 -25.30
C ASP A 710 8.26 2.45 -26.79
N ASN A 711 8.16 3.46 -27.65
CA ASN A 711 8.18 3.35 -29.12
C ASN A 711 7.03 2.52 -29.75
N ILE A 712 5.98 2.21 -28.99
CA ILE A 712 4.85 1.40 -29.48
C ILE A 712 4.07 2.11 -30.59
N THR A 713 3.83 1.43 -31.70
CA THR A 713 2.98 1.94 -32.79
C THR A 713 1.63 1.23 -32.79
N ILE A 714 0.54 1.98 -32.65
CA ILE A 714 -0.84 1.47 -32.76
C ILE A 714 -1.48 2.10 -34.01
N SER A 715 -1.90 1.31 -35.02
CA SER A 715 -2.47 1.88 -36.25
C SER A 715 -3.71 1.19 -36.82
N GLY A 716 -4.74 2.00 -37.11
CA GLY A 716 -5.85 1.65 -38.01
C GLY A 716 -6.89 0.70 -37.43
N MET A 717 -7.19 0.80 -36.13
CA MET A 717 -8.17 -0.03 -35.41
C MET A 717 -9.15 0.82 -34.58
N SER A 718 -10.16 0.20 -33.97
CA SER A 718 -11.06 0.85 -33.02
C SER A 718 -10.95 0.29 -31.60
N ALA A 719 -11.03 1.16 -30.59
CA ALA A 719 -10.90 0.82 -29.16
C ALA A 719 -12.08 1.42 -28.37
N VAL A 720 -12.86 0.58 -27.69
CA VAL A 720 -14.23 0.92 -27.31
C VAL A 720 -14.76 0.25 -26.04
N ASP A 721 -15.83 0.84 -25.51
CA ASP A 721 -16.71 0.33 -24.43
C ASP A 721 -16.02 0.15 -23.05
N GLY A 722 -14.86 0.80 -22.80
CA GLY A 722 -14.06 0.69 -21.57
C GLY A 722 -14.05 1.92 -20.65
N ALA A 723 -13.33 1.85 -19.53
CA ALA A 723 -12.98 3.02 -18.74
C ALA A 723 -12.08 3.96 -19.54
N ALA A 724 -11.15 3.40 -20.31
CA ALA A 724 -10.42 4.13 -21.33
C ALA A 724 -10.24 3.31 -22.62
N GLY A 725 -10.23 3.99 -23.76
CA GLY A 725 -10.01 3.38 -25.07
C GLY A 725 -8.52 3.12 -25.33
N ILE A 726 -7.70 4.18 -25.24
CA ILE A 726 -6.23 4.09 -25.34
C ILE A 726 -5.62 4.94 -24.23
N ILE A 727 -4.82 4.32 -23.35
CA ILE A 727 -3.96 5.02 -22.38
C ILE A 727 -2.49 4.85 -22.80
N ILE A 728 -1.74 5.95 -22.73
CA ILE A 728 -0.28 5.97 -22.68
C ILE A 728 0.10 6.45 -21.27
N ASP A 729 0.87 5.67 -20.54
CA ASP A 729 1.28 5.98 -19.17
C ASP A 729 2.80 5.87 -19.04
N SER A 730 3.42 6.93 -18.51
CA SER A 730 4.86 7.02 -18.23
C SER A 730 5.80 6.68 -19.43
N SER A 731 5.28 6.63 -20.66
CA SER A 731 5.96 6.10 -21.85
C SER A 731 6.41 7.20 -22.82
N SER A 732 7.33 6.86 -23.72
CA SER A 732 7.91 7.75 -24.73
C SER A 732 7.97 7.18 -26.15
N GLY A 733 7.95 8.08 -27.15
CA GLY A 733 8.12 7.73 -28.57
C GLY A 733 6.94 6.99 -29.24
N CYS A 734 5.86 6.69 -28.53
CA CYS A 734 4.71 5.96 -29.04
C CYS A 734 3.92 6.73 -30.12
N ASN A 735 3.26 6.01 -31.02
CA ASN A 735 2.60 6.55 -32.21
C ASN A 735 1.22 5.93 -32.43
N ILE A 736 0.18 6.66 -32.05
CA ILE A 736 -1.22 6.25 -32.20
C ILE A 736 -1.78 6.88 -33.48
N SER A 737 -2.16 6.07 -34.48
CA SER A 737 -2.53 6.62 -35.79
C SER A 737 -3.73 5.95 -36.46
N ASN A 738 -4.56 6.75 -37.14
CA ASN A 738 -5.74 6.28 -37.89
C ASN A 738 -6.78 5.51 -37.04
N CYS A 739 -6.79 5.68 -35.71
CA CYS A 739 -7.65 4.91 -34.79
C CYS A 739 -8.99 5.60 -34.49
N TYR A 740 -10.04 4.82 -34.24
CA TYR A 740 -11.36 5.30 -33.80
C TYR A 740 -11.63 4.91 -32.34
N VAL A 741 -11.98 5.86 -31.47
CA VAL A 741 -12.05 5.62 -30.03
C VAL A 741 -13.37 6.14 -29.45
N SER A 742 -14.22 5.25 -28.95
CA SER A 742 -15.61 5.61 -28.61
C SER A 742 -16.28 4.77 -27.53
N GLY A 743 -17.23 5.38 -26.81
CA GLY A 743 -17.99 4.72 -25.74
C GLY A 743 -17.26 4.60 -24.40
N ASN A 744 -16.16 5.35 -24.21
CA ASN A 744 -15.30 5.25 -23.02
C ASN A 744 -15.45 6.44 -22.06
N THR A 745 -14.98 6.32 -20.81
CA THR A 745 -14.83 7.52 -19.96
C THR A 745 -13.72 8.41 -20.52
N TYR A 746 -12.55 7.84 -20.84
CA TYR A 746 -11.47 8.53 -21.53
C TYR A 746 -11.25 7.91 -22.93
N GLY A 747 -11.27 8.72 -23.98
CA GLY A 747 -10.97 8.27 -25.33
C GLY A 747 -9.50 7.92 -25.47
N ILE A 748 -8.68 8.91 -25.80
CA ILE A 748 -7.22 8.82 -25.75
C ILE A 748 -6.73 9.63 -24.54
N TYR A 749 -5.92 9.02 -23.67
CA TYR A 749 -5.41 9.65 -22.44
C TYR A 749 -3.91 9.42 -22.29
N PHE A 750 -3.16 10.50 -22.07
CA PHE A 750 -1.73 10.45 -21.75
C PHE A 750 -1.56 10.84 -20.27
N TYR A 751 -0.83 10.03 -19.51
CA TYR A 751 -0.46 10.27 -18.13
C TYR A 751 1.08 10.25 -18.01
N ASP A 752 1.65 11.35 -17.49
CA ASP A 752 3.08 11.58 -17.26
C ASP A 752 4.02 11.22 -18.44
N SER A 753 3.47 11.20 -19.67
CA SER A 753 4.08 10.65 -20.89
C SER A 753 4.63 11.73 -21.84
N GLN A 754 5.76 11.46 -22.51
CA GLN A 754 6.51 12.48 -23.25
C GLN A 754 6.97 12.04 -24.65
N ASP A 755 7.12 12.99 -25.58
CA ASP A 755 7.62 12.77 -26.95
C ASP A 755 6.81 11.75 -27.80
N ASN A 756 5.57 11.43 -27.40
CA ASN A 756 4.65 10.55 -28.14
C ASN A 756 3.86 11.32 -29.22
N SER A 757 3.06 10.61 -30.02
CA SER A 757 2.28 11.20 -31.12
C SER A 757 0.89 10.61 -31.32
N VAL A 758 -0.06 11.45 -31.74
CA VAL A 758 -1.40 11.07 -32.20
C VAL A 758 -1.67 11.68 -33.57
N PHE A 759 -2.00 10.84 -34.56
CA PHE A 759 -2.17 11.27 -35.95
C PHE A 759 -3.39 10.68 -36.65
N ASN A 760 -4.27 11.54 -37.20
CA ASN A 760 -5.45 11.10 -37.97
C ASN A 760 -6.42 10.19 -37.16
N CYS A 761 -6.47 10.35 -35.84
CA CYS A 761 -7.38 9.60 -34.97
C CYS A 761 -8.73 10.32 -34.83
N THR A 762 -9.78 9.58 -34.48
CA THR A 762 -11.12 10.12 -34.22
C THR A 762 -11.63 9.64 -32.87
N SER A 763 -11.98 10.56 -31.97
CA SER A 763 -12.46 10.24 -30.62
C SER A 763 -13.84 10.85 -30.38
N TYR A 764 -14.87 10.01 -30.19
CA TYR A 764 -16.27 10.44 -30.15
C TYR A 764 -17.10 9.60 -29.19
N GLU A 765 -18.21 10.14 -28.65
CA GLU A 765 -19.07 9.43 -27.69
C GLU A 765 -18.32 8.95 -26.43
N ASN A 766 -17.32 9.73 -25.97
CA ASN A 766 -16.61 9.54 -24.70
C ASN A 766 -16.95 10.68 -23.70
N THR A 767 -16.64 10.51 -22.41
CA THR A 767 -16.70 11.65 -21.47
C THR A 767 -15.59 12.65 -21.76
N TYR A 768 -14.37 12.17 -22.01
CA TYR A 768 -13.22 12.98 -22.46
C TYR A 768 -12.71 12.45 -23.80
N GLY A 769 -12.66 13.28 -24.84
CA GLY A 769 -12.18 12.87 -26.17
C GLY A 769 -10.67 12.61 -26.20
N LEU A 770 -9.88 13.63 -25.86
CA LEU A 770 -8.41 13.56 -25.78
C LEU A 770 -7.92 14.26 -24.49
N ARG A 771 -7.18 13.55 -23.63
CA ARG A 771 -6.69 14.07 -22.35
C ARG A 771 -5.17 13.97 -22.25
N LEU A 772 -4.53 15.03 -21.75
CA LEU A 772 -3.11 15.04 -21.34
C LEU A 772 -3.05 15.45 -19.85
N ARG A 773 -2.29 14.72 -19.02
CA ARG A 773 -1.95 15.06 -17.63
C ARG A 773 -0.47 14.76 -17.39
N GLY A 774 0.29 15.72 -16.85
CA GLY A 774 1.74 15.65 -16.65
C GLY A 774 2.57 15.44 -17.92
N SER A 775 1.92 15.51 -19.09
CA SER A 775 2.42 14.95 -20.35
C SER A 775 2.87 16.07 -21.28
N GLY A 776 4.16 16.11 -21.64
CA GLY A 776 4.78 17.21 -22.41
C GLY A 776 5.48 16.76 -23.71
N ASN A 777 5.79 17.71 -24.59
CA ASN A 777 6.45 17.53 -25.90
C ASN A 777 5.69 16.66 -26.93
N ASN A 778 4.50 16.14 -26.61
CA ASN A 778 3.77 15.22 -27.49
C ASN A 778 3.22 15.91 -28.75
N MET A 779 3.18 15.19 -29.87
CA MET A 779 2.77 15.68 -31.19
C MET A 779 1.35 15.23 -31.57
N LEU A 780 0.38 16.15 -31.53
CA LEU A 780 -1.03 15.91 -31.91
C LEU A 780 -1.33 16.57 -33.25
N ASN A 781 -1.72 15.81 -34.28
CA ASN A 781 -2.04 16.36 -35.62
C ASN A 781 -3.21 15.65 -36.33
N ASN A 782 -3.96 16.40 -37.14
CA ASN A 782 -5.02 15.93 -38.05
C ASN A 782 -6.09 15.03 -37.38
N SER A 783 -6.29 15.12 -36.06
CA SER A 783 -7.21 14.27 -35.29
C SER A 783 -8.50 15.00 -34.93
N SER A 784 -9.62 14.29 -34.80
CA SER A 784 -10.95 14.87 -34.63
C SER A 784 -11.63 14.37 -33.36
N MET A 785 -12.11 15.31 -32.54
CA MET A 785 -12.92 15.04 -31.35
C MET A 785 -14.31 15.67 -31.54
N TYR A 786 -15.38 14.89 -31.39
CA TYR A 786 -16.75 15.40 -31.51
C TYR A 786 -17.75 14.56 -30.70
N ASN A 787 -18.89 15.13 -30.30
CA ASN A 787 -19.93 14.41 -29.55
C ASN A 787 -19.38 13.70 -28.28
N ASN A 788 -18.38 14.30 -27.64
CA ASN A 788 -17.90 13.93 -26.30
C ASN A 788 -18.52 14.87 -25.26
N THR A 789 -18.52 14.53 -23.97
CA THR A 789 -18.89 15.53 -22.93
C THR A 789 -17.88 16.68 -22.90
N PHE A 790 -16.59 16.35 -22.96
CA PHE A 790 -15.49 17.30 -23.15
C PHE A 790 -14.56 16.77 -24.25
N ASN A 791 -14.47 17.46 -25.39
CA ASN A 791 -13.66 17.05 -26.53
C ASN A 791 -12.17 16.96 -26.18
N SER A 792 -11.66 17.85 -25.33
CA SER A 792 -10.29 17.75 -24.82
C SER A 792 -10.05 18.40 -23.46
N TYR A 793 -9.06 17.87 -22.74
CA TYR A 793 -8.42 18.46 -21.57
C TYR A 793 -6.90 18.38 -21.74
N PHE A 794 -6.23 19.53 -21.86
CA PHE A 794 -4.78 19.64 -21.74
C PHE A 794 -4.44 20.44 -20.47
N ASP A 795 -3.27 20.19 -19.89
CA ASP A 795 -2.78 20.94 -18.73
C ASP A 795 -1.75 22.01 -19.16
N SER A 796 -0.97 22.51 -18.21
CA SER A 796 0.08 23.51 -18.42
C SER A 796 1.35 22.95 -19.09
N ASN A 797 1.45 21.65 -19.35
CA ASN A 797 2.63 21.08 -20.02
C ASN A 797 2.59 21.40 -21.52
N ALA A 798 3.71 21.93 -22.02
CA ALA A 798 3.83 22.37 -23.41
C ALA A 798 3.86 21.18 -24.39
N ASN A 799 2.92 21.14 -25.33
CA ASN A 799 2.81 20.12 -26.37
C ASN A 799 2.81 20.73 -27.78
N ILE A 800 2.86 19.90 -28.82
CA ILE A 800 2.89 20.32 -30.24
C ILE A 800 1.57 19.92 -30.90
N VAL A 801 0.57 20.81 -30.82
CA VAL A 801 -0.79 20.56 -31.32
C VAL A 801 -1.04 21.34 -32.61
N GLY A 802 -1.27 20.63 -33.72
CA GLY A 802 -1.60 21.22 -35.02
C GLY A 802 -3.00 21.85 -35.08
N THR A 803 -3.15 22.91 -35.87
CA THR A 803 -4.47 23.51 -36.18
C THR A 803 -5.30 22.69 -37.18
N ASP A 804 -4.79 21.53 -37.60
CA ASP A 804 -5.53 20.50 -38.33
C ASP A 804 -6.27 19.52 -37.40
N ASN A 805 -6.04 19.58 -36.08
CA ASN A 805 -6.92 18.93 -35.11
C ASN A 805 -8.22 19.72 -34.93
N LEU A 806 -9.34 19.00 -34.76
CA LEU A 806 -10.69 19.57 -34.74
C LEU A 806 -11.45 19.19 -33.46
N VAL A 807 -12.13 20.15 -32.83
CA VAL A 807 -13.19 19.91 -31.84
C VAL A 807 -14.54 20.28 -32.46
N ASP A 808 -15.50 19.35 -32.50
CA ASP A 808 -16.79 19.47 -33.21
C ASP A 808 -16.67 20.05 -34.64
N GLY A 809 -15.57 19.74 -35.33
CA GLY A 809 -15.25 20.22 -36.68
C GLY A 809 -14.60 21.60 -36.78
N LYS A 810 -14.35 22.29 -35.65
CA LYS A 810 -13.66 23.59 -35.54
C LYS A 810 -12.18 23.39 -35.16
N PRO A 811 -11.20 24.09 -35.78
CA PRO A 811 -9.78 23.99 -35.41
C PRO A 811 -9.46 24.25 -33.93
N ILE A 812 -8.45 23.53 -33.40
CA ILE A 812 -7.79 23.86 -32.14
C ILE A 812 -6.69 24.90 -32.38
N TYR A 813 -6.67 25.96 -31.57
CA TYR A 813 -5.56 26.93 -31.52
C TYR A 813 -4.81 26.80 -30.19
N TYR A 814 -3.74 26.02 -30.20
CA TYR A 814 -2.84 25.82 -29.06
C TYR A 814 -1.53 26.54 -29.37
N LEU A 815 -1.22 27.59 -28.61
CA LEU A 815 -0.04 28.42 -28.80
C LEU A 815 0.87 28.34 -27.56
N VAL A 816 2.18 28.21 -27.82
CA VAL A 816 3.21 28.17 -26.79
C VAL A 816 4.28 29.22 -27.13
N ASN A 817 4.77 29.99 -26.14
CA ASN A 817 5.84 30.98 -26.32
C ASN A 817 5.61 31.97 -27.50
N SER A 818 4.35 32.32 -27.76
CA SER A 818 3.91 33.02 -28.98
C SER A 818 3.46 34.46 -28.71
N SER A 819 3.56 35.33 -29.72
CA SER A 819 3.21 36.75 -29.58
C SER A 819 2.88 37.46 -30.90
N ASP A 820 2.24 38.64 -30.78
CA ASP A 820 1.81 39.52 -31.88
C ASP A 820 0.79 38.87 -32.85
N LEU A 821 -0.18 38.10 -32.33
CA LEU A 821 -1.16 37.34 -33.12
C LEU A 821 -2.62 37.73 -32.83
N VAL A 822 -3.49 37.48 -33.82
CA VAL A 822 -4.95 37.64 -33.72
C VAL A 822 -5.61 36.32 -34.13
N ILE A 823 -6.54 35.83 -33.29
CA ILE A 823 -7.37 34.64 -33.49
C ILE A 823 -8.82 35.13 -33.58
N ASP A 824 -9.28 35.42 -34.81
CA ASP A 824 -10.57 36.06 -35.08
C ASP A 824 -11.63 35.06 -35.56
N ALA A 825 -12.84 35.53 -35.88
CA ALA A 825 -13.90 34.74 -36.52
C ALA A 825 -13.52 34.12 -37.89
N ILE A 826 -12.40 34.51 -38.52
CA ILE A 826 -11.88 33.87 -39.74
C ILE A 826 -11.08 32.61 -39.40
N SER A 827 -10.46 32.54 -38.21
CA SER A 827 -9.84 31.32 -37.68
C SER A 827 -10.85 30.19 -37.44
N ASN A 828 -12.09 30.55 -37.07
CA ASN A 828 -13.16 29.61 -36.69
C ASN A 828 -12.71 28.60 -35.61
N ALA A 829 -11.84 29.03 -34.69
CA ALA A 829 -11.33 28.18 -33.63
C ALA A 829 -12.46 27.70 -32.69
N GLY A 830 -12.45 26.41 -32.35
CA GLY A 830 -13.39 25.81 -31.38
C GLY A 830 -12.79 25.64 -29.99
N LEU A 831 -11.48 25.90 -29.87
CA LEU A 831 -10.70 25.77 -28.64
C LEU A 831 -9.47 26.68 -28.73
N VAL A 832 -9.15 27.38 -27.63
CA VAL A 832 -7.95 28.25 -27.56
C VAL A 832 -7.18 28.01 -26.27
N TYR A 833 -5.91 27.62 -26.39
CA TYR A 833 -4.93 27.48 -25.31
C TYR A 833 -3.74 28.41 -25.58
N LEU A 834 -3.35 29.20 -24.59
CA LEU A 834 -2.23 30.14 -24.65
C LEU A 834 -1.29 29.85 -23.46
N LEU A 835 -0.12 29.30 -23.75
CA LEU A 835 0.92 29.00 -22.75
C LEU A 835 2.12 29.93 -22.99
N ASN A 836 2.56 30.65 -21.96
CA ASN A 836 3.71 31.56 -22.02
C ASN A 836 3.60 32.59 -23.17
N CYS A 837 2.38 33.06 -23.46
CA CYS A 837 2.07 33.90 -24.61
C CYS A 837 1.92 35.38 -24.24
N SER A 838 2.26 36.29 -25.15
CA SER A 838 2.22 37.74 -24.92
C SER A 838 1.59 38.51 -26.08
N ASN A 839 0.77 39.52 -25.79
CA ASN A 839 0.14 40.40 -26.81
C ASN A 839 -0.63 39.60 -27.90
N ILE A 840 -1.61 38.81 -27.46
CA ILE A 840 -2.52 38.02 -28.31
C ILE A 840 -3.93 38.66 -28.27
N THR A 841 -4.62 38.73 -29.41
CA THR A 841 -6.05 39.06 -29.45
C THR A 841 -6.86 37.84 -29.87
N VAL A 842 -7.95 37.56 -29.17
CA VAL A 842 -8.89 36.47 -29.42
C VAL A 842 -10.26 37.10 -29.58
N GLU A 843 -10.81 37.16 -30.81
CA GLU A 843 -12.04 37.92 -31.08
C GLU A 843 -13.15 37.12 -31.78
N SER A 844 -14.39 37.32 -31.34
CA SER A 844 -15.61 36.85 -32.02
C SER A 844 -15.67 35.34 -32.28
N LEU A 845 -15.21 34.51 -31.34
CA LEU A 845 -15.25 33.05 -31.39
C LEU A 845 -16.46 32.45 -30.64
N GLU A 846 -16.80 31.20 -30.97
CA GLU A 846 -17.84 30.41 -30.30
C GLU A 846 -17.23 29.04 -29.92
N VAL A 847 -16.94 28.82 -28.63
CA VAL A 847 -16.27 27.61 -28.12
C VAL A 847 -17.19 26.81 -27.20
N GLU A 848 -17.30 25.50 -27.42
CA GLU A 848 -18.30 24.63 -26.77
C GLU A 848 -17.82 23.18 -26.60
N ASN A 849 -18.36 22.46 -25.62
CA ASN A 849 -18.05 21.06 -25.31
C ASN A 849 -16.57 20.77 -25.01
N ASN A 850 -15.85 21.66 -24.30
CA ASN A 850 -14.43 21.47 -23.91
C ASN A 850 -14.23 21.51 -22.38
N TYR A 851 -13.08 21.04 -21.89
CA TYR A 851 -12.74 21.18 -20.47
C TYR A 851 -12.48 22.65 -20.09
N TYR A 852 -11.62 23.33 -20.84
CA TYR A 852 -11.48 24.78 -20.82
C TYR A 852 -11.95 25.32 -22.17
N GLY A 853 -12.85 26.31 -22.20
CA GLY A 853 -13.22 26.99 -23.46
C GLY A 853 -12.10 27.89 -23.97
N PHE A 854 -11.58 28.73 -23.08
CA PHE A 854 -10.37 29.53 -23.26
C PHE A 854 -9.41 29.27 -22.08
N TYR A 855 -8.16 28.88 -22.36
CA TYR A 855 -7.15 28.60 -21.33
C TYR A 855 -5.90 29.46 -21.50
N LEU A 856 -5.48 30.13 -20.43
CA LEU A 856 -4.28 30.96 -20.34
C LEU A 856 -3.39 30.46 -19.18
N TYR A 857 -2.10 30.25 -19.46
CA TYR A 857 -1.08 29.91 -18.48
C TYR A 857 0.19 30.75 -18.70
N ASP A 858 0.76 31.33 -17.63
CA ASP A 858 1.97 32.21 -17.68
C ASP A 858 1.91 33.27 -18.79
N SER A 859 0.71 33.81 -19.07
CA SER A 859 0.43 34.62 -20.27
C SER A 859 -0.02 36.05 -19.93
N ASP A 860 0.45 37.01 -20.71
CA ASP A 860 0.28 38.44 -20.46
C ASP A 860 -0.25 39.23 -21.66
N SER A 861 -0.83 40.40 -21.40
CA SER A 861 -1.28 41.33 -22.44
C SER A 861 -2.26 40.71 -23.46
N VAL A 862 -2.97 39.63 -23.10
CA VAL A 862 -3.98 38.97 -23.95
C VAL A 862 -5.30 39.72 -23.87
N SER A 863 -6.00 39.86 -25.01
CA SER A 863 -7.34 40.43 -25.10
C SER A 863 -8.33 39.40 -25.64
N ILE A 864 -9.29 38.95 -24.83
CA ILE A 864 -10.41 38.10 -25.25
C ILE A 864 -11.66 38.98 -25.41
N GLU A 865 -12.20 39.09 -26.63
CA GLU A 865 -13.30 40.02 -26.91
C GLU A 865 -14.44 39.49 -27.79
N ASN A 866 -15.68 39.82 -27.42
CA ASN A 866 -16.90 39.46 -28.16
C ASN A 866 -17.10 37.94 -28.37
N CYS A 867 -16.41 37.09 -27.60
CA CYS A 867 -16.47 35.64 -27.70
C CYS A 867 -17.66 35.04 -26.93
N THR A 868 -18.10 33.84 -27.33
CA THR A 868 -19.07 33.02 -26.59
C THR A 868 -18.41 31.72 -26.11
N SER A 869 -18.68 31.35 -24.86
CA SER A 869 -18.26 30.10 -24.23
C SER A 869 -19.46 29.45 -23.56
N THR A 870 -19.85 28.25 -24.01
CA THR A 870 -21.05 27.51 -23.56
C THR A 870 -20.78 26.02 -23.42
N ASP A 871 -21.45 25.33 -22.50
CA ASP A 871 -21.33 23.87 -22.30
C ASP A 871 -19.89 23.36 -22.07
N ASN A 872 -18.94 24.24 -21.72
CA ASN A 872 -17.58 23.88 -21.33
C ASN A 872 -17.53 23.61 -19.81
N ARG A 873 -16.53 22.86 -19.31
CA ARG A 873 -16.38 22.68 -17.84
C ARG A 873 -16.01 23.99 -17.15
N TYR A 874 -15.07 24.74 -17.73
CA TYR A 874 -14.72 26.10 -17.35
C TYR A 874 -14.84 27.01 -18.58
N GLY A 875 -15.45 28.18 -18.43
CA GLY A 875 -15.76 29.06 -19.56
C GLY A 875 -14.51 29.77 -20.09
N VAL A 876 -13.78 30.42 -19.17
CA VAL A 876 -12.45 31.02 -19.34
C VAL A 876 -11.63 30.68 -18.10
N TYR A 877 -10.38 30.25 -18.26
CA TYR A 877 -9.50 29.86 -17.16
C TYR A 877 -8.12 30.50 -17.33
N LEU A 878 -7.69 31.28 -16.35
CA LEU A 878 -6.37 31.89 -16.25
C LEU A 878 -5.63 31.29 -15.05
N SER A 879 -4.36 30.92 -15.24
CA SER A 879 -3.44 30.52 -14.18
C SER A 879 -2.11 31.26 -14.33
N SER A 880 -1.65 31.88 -13.24
CA SER A 880 -0.43 32.71 -13.19
C SER A 880 -0.31 33.71 -14.35
N SER A 881 -1.44 34.30 -14.77
CA SER A 881 -1.59 35.09 -16.00
C SER A 881 -2.08 36.50 -15.68
N ASP A 882 -1.19 37.48 -15.82
CA ASP A 882 -1.40 38.86 -15.38
C ASP A 882 -1.63 39.85 -16.55
N ASN A 883 -2.24 41.01 -16.26
CA ASN A 883 -2.33 42.13 -17.22
C ASN A 883 -3.07 41.76 -18.55
N ASN A 884 -4.05 40.85 -18.47
CA ASN A 884 -4.94 40.48 -19.58
C ASN A 884 -6.27 41.25 -19.54
N THR A 885 -7.03 41.25 -20.63
CA THR A 885 -8.35 41.91 -20.75
C THR A 885 -9.40 40.94 -21.28
N ILE A 886 -10.56 40.87 -20.65
CA ILE A 886 -11.69 40.01 -21.06
C ILE A 886 -12.94 40.89 -21.16
N TYR A 887 -13.50 41.08 -22.36
CA TYR A 887 -14.62 42.01 -22.51
C TYR A 887 -15.65 41.72 -23.61
N SER A 888 -16.90 42.06 -23.33
CA SER A 888 -18.05 41.86 -24.24
C SER A 888 -18.35 40.37 -24.54
N CYS A 889 -17.82 39.44 -23.76
CA CYS A 889 -18.01 38.00 -23.96
C CYS A 889 -19.31 37.50 -23.32
N ASN A 890 -19.89 36.45 -23.88
CA ASN A 890 -21.04 35.71 -23.34
C ASN A 890 -20.56 34.36 -22.80
N ILE A 891 -20.73 34.12 -21.49
CA ILE A 891 -20.23 32.94 -20.79
C ILE A 891 -21.39 32.36 -19.98
N SER A 892 -22.05 31.35 -20.53
CA SER A 892 -23.25 30.75 -19.94
C SER A 892 -23.20 29.23 -19.96
N ASP A 893 -24.04 28.59 -19.13
CA ASP A 893 -24.26 27.14 -19.16
C ASP A 893 -22.97 26.32 -18.92
N ILE A 894 -22.01 26.91 -18.19
CA ILE A 894 -20.72 26.31 -17.80
C ILE A 894 -20.88 25.41 -16.56
N TYR A 895 -20.28 24.22 -16.59
CA TYR A 895 -20.49 23.18 -15.55
C TYR A 895 -19.81 23.45 -14.20
N SER A 896 -18.65 24.12 -14.17
CA SER A 896 -17.91 24.41 -12.92
C SER A 896 -17.87 25.91 -12.61
N TYR A 897 -17.12 26.71 -13.37
CA TYR A 897 -17.02 28.16 -13.17
C TYR A 897 -16.92 28.91 -14.51
N GLY A 898 -17.73 29.96 -14.68
CA GLY A 898 -17.71 30.79 -15.89
C GLY A 898 -16.34 31.42 -16.19
N LEU A 899 -15.74 32.05 -15.19
CA LEU A 899 -14.34 32.50 -15.19
C LEU A 899 -13.61 31.92 -13.97
N SER A 900 -12.34 31.57 -14.14
CA SER A 900 -11.44 31.20 -13.05
C SER A 900 -10.12 31.96 -13.17
N LEU A 901 -9.68 32.56 -12.06
CA LEU A 901 -8.43 33.32 -11.94
C LEU A 901 -7.58 32.68 -10.82
N ILE A 902 -6.58 31.89 -11.19
CA ILE A 902 -5.71 31.16 -10.25
C ILE A 902 -4.37 31.87 -10.14
N GLU A 903 -4.08 32.49 -9.00
CA GLU A 903 -2.86 33.29 -8.78
C GLU A 903 -2.66 34.40 -9.86
N CYS A 904 -3.73 35.11 -10.23
CA CYS A 904 -3.74 36.10 -11.31
C CYS A 904 -4.07 37.52 -10.81
N SER A 905 -3.42 38.53 -11.41
CA SER A 905 -3.48 39.94 -11.01
C SER A 905 -3.42 40.94 -12.17
N ASP A 906 -3.76 42.20 -11.92
CA ASP A 906 -3.77 43.32 -12.88
C ASP A 906 -4.64 43.07 -14.14
N ASN A 907 -5.53 42.07 -14.15
CA ASN A 907 -6.42 41.79 -15.28
C ASN A 907 -7.64 42.73 -15.29
N LEU A 908 -8.18 43.04 -16.49
CA LEU A 908 -9.34 43.92 -16.70
C LEU A 908 -10.52 43.15 -17.31
N ILE A 909 -11.57 42.89 -16.51
CA ILE A 909 -12.73 42.08 -16.89
C ILE A 909 -14.00 42.95 -16.88
N TYR A 910 -14.56 43.28 -18.05
CA TYR A 910 -15.70 44.22 -18.11
C TYR A 910 -16.67 43.98 -19.28
N ASN A 911 -17.92 44.46 -19.16
CA ASN A 911 -18.97 44.31 -20.18
C ASN A 911 -19.30 42.84 -20.56
N ASN A 912 -18.92 41.85 -19.76
CA ASN A 912 -19.24 40.44 -20.03
C ASN A 912 -20.64 40.08 -19.53
N TYR A 913 -21.23 39.02 -20.08
CA TYR A 913 -22.48 38.42 -19.64
C TYR A 913 -22.17 37.03 -19.06
N PHE A 914 -22.23 36.90 -17.74
CA PHE A 914 -22.04 35.63 -17.03
C PHE A 914 -23.40 35.07 -16.63
N ASN A 915 -23.73 33.83 -17.03
CA ASN A 915 -25.00 33.17 -16.69
C ASN A 915 -24.80 31.69 -16.39
N ASN A 916 -24.27 31.40 -15.21
CA ASN A 916 -23.85 30.05 -14.79
C ASN A 916 -24.33 29.76 -13.35
N SER A 917 -24.22 28.51 -12.91
CA SER A 917 -24.45 28.17 -11.49
C SER A 917 -23.42 28.83 -10.58
N ASN A 918 -22.14 28.82 -10.99
CA ASN A 918 -21.07 29.64 -10.41
C ASN A 918 -20.43 30.47 -11.54
N ASN A 919 -20.45 31.80 -11.42
CA ASN A 919 -19.93 32.67 -12.48
C ASN A 919 -18.41 32.89 -12.42
N ILE A 920 -17.84 32.87 -11.21
CA ILE A 920 -16.46 33.28 -10.96
C ILE A 920 -15.84 32.46 -9.83
N HIS A 921 -14.56 32.16 -9.95
CA HIS A 921 -13.66 31.72 -8.89
C HIS A 921 -12.35 32.51 -8.97
N VAL A 922 -11.83 32.96 -7.83
CA VAL A 922 -10.55 33.68 -7.72
C VAL A 922 -9.75 33.08 -6.57
N SER A 923 -8.45 32.82 -6.78
CA SER A 923 -7.52 32.37 -5.74
C SER A 923 -6.21 33.15 -5.79
N GLY A 924 -5.45 33.13 -4.68
CA GLY A 924 -4.17 33.84 -4.53
C GLY A 924 -4.26 35.31 -4.11
N GLY A 925 -5.47 35.89 -3.98
CA GLY A 925 -5.66 37.26 -3.44
C GLY A 925 -5.18 38.39 -4.36
N GLY A 926 -5.03 38.13 -5.66
CA GLY A 926 -4.64 39.14 -6.65
C GLY A 926 -5.72 40.21 -6.85
N PHE A 927 -5.28 41.46 -7.02
CA PHE A 927 -6.14 42.58 -7.42
C PHE A 927 -6.44 42.51 -8.93
N ASN A 928 -7.71 42.67 -9.32
CA ASN A 928 -8.12 42.73 -10.72
C ASN A 928 -9.21 43.81 -10.91
N GLU A 929 -9.23 44.50 -12.05
CA GLU A 929 -10.21 45.55 -12.37
C GLU A 929 -11.47 44.95 -13.02
N TRP A 930 -12.63 45.03 -12.36
CA TRP A 930 -13.89 44.44 -12.83
C TRP A 930 -14.82 45.41 -13.57
N ASN A 931 -14.38 46.64 -13.84
CA ASN A 931 -15.15 47.63 -14.59
C ASN A 931 -14.28 48.70 -15.25
N THR A 932 -14.70 49.20 -16.42
CA THR A 932 -14.13 50.43 -16.98
C THR A 932 -14.84 51.68 -16.44
N THR A 933 -14.23 52.87 -16.59
CA THR A 933 -14.90 54.12 -16.25
C THR A 933 -16.17 54.30 -17.09
N ARG A 934 -17.31 54.61 -16.46
CA ARG A 934 -18.60 54.71 -17.15
C ARG A 934 -18.57 55.61 -18.39
N THR A 935 -18.73 55.02 -19.57
CA THR A 935 -18.81 55.72 -20.86
C THR A 935 -20.14 55.45 -21.58
N THR A 936 -20.51 56.30 -22.54
CA THR A 936 -21.72 56.10 -23.36
C THR A 936 -21.41 55.18 -24.53
N GLY A 937 -22.07 54.02 -24.57
CA GLY A 937 -21.89 52.97 -25.57
C GLY A 937 -22.97 51.92 -25.39
N ALA A 938 -23.20 51.07 -26.41
CA ALA A 938 -24.05 49.90 -26.24
C ALA A 938 -23.28 48.85 -25.44
N ASN A 939 -23.89 48.32 -24.38
CA ASN A 939 -23.32 47.25 -23.55
C ASN A 939 -23.93 45.88 -23.92
N ILE A 940 -23.42 44.79 -23.33
CA ILE A 940 -23.80 43.40 -23.67
C ILE A 940 -25.30 43.10 -23.46
N ILE A 941 -25.97 43.81 -22.55
CA ILE A 941 -27.42 43.72 -22.30
C ILE A 941 -28.25 44.73 -23.12
N ASN A 942 -27.66 45.39 -24.12
CA ASN A 942 -28.27 46.45 -24.95
C ASN A 942 -28.62 47.75 -24.19
N GLY A 943 -28.05 47.96 -22.99
CA GLY A 943 -28.09 49.21 -22.25
C GLY A 943 -27.22 50.31 -22.88
N SER A 944 -27.35 51.54 -22.37
CA SER A 944 -26.76 52.76 -22.99
C SER A 944 -25.41 53.21 -22.42
N PHE A 945 -24.82 52.44 -21.49
CA PHE A 945 -23.54 52.77 -20.87
C PHE A 945 -22.66 51.52 -20.70
N LEU A 946 -21.37 51.65 -21.01
CA LEU A 946 -20.33 50.66 -20.67
C LEU A 946 -19.83 50.95 -19.24
N GLY A 947 -19.48 49.88 -18.52
CA GLY A 947 -19.00 49.92 -17.12
C GLY A 947 -18.38 48.57 -16.76
N GLY A 948 -18.99 47.83 -15.82
CA GLY A 948 -18.65 46.46 -15.44
C GLY A 948 -19.48 45.40 -16.17
N ASN A 949 -19.78 44.28 -15.51
CA ASN A 949 -20.29 43.04 -16.09
C ASN A 949 -21.77 42.79 -15.70
N PHE A 950 -22.42 41.84 -16.39
CA PHE A 950 -23.76 41.35 -16.05
C PHE A 950 -23.68 39.97 -15.41
N TRP A 951 -24.13 39.87 -14.17
CA TRP A 951 -24.03 38.69 -13.31
C TRP A 951 -25.40 38.03 -13.14
N ALA A 952 -25.65 36.98 -13.92
CA ALA A 952 -26.88 36.21 -13.93
C ALA A 952 -26.69 34.77 -13.46
N THR A 953 -27.76 34.10 -13.08
CA THR A 953 -27.80 32.64 -12.91
C THR A 953 -28.94 32.07 -13.76
N PRO A 954 -28.86 30.78 -14.17
CA PRO A 954 -29.96 30.09 -14.84
C PRO A 954 -31.28 30.06 -14.03
N ALA A 955 -31.20 30.24 -12.70
CA ALA A 955 -32.36 30.35 -11.81
C ALA A 955 -33.03 31.74 -11.83
N GLY A 956 -32.40 32.76 -12.43
CA GLY A 956 -32.87 34.15 -12.41
C GLY A 956 -32.49 34.93 -11.14
N THR A 957 -31.55 34.41 -10.35
CA THR A 957 -31.18 34.91 -9.02
C THR A 957 -29.81 35.59 -8.95
N GLY A 958 -29.13 35.78 -10.08
CA GLY A 958 -27.84 36.46 -10.12
C GLY A 958 -27.96 37.95 -9.78
N TRP A 959 -26.89 38.53 -9.24
CA TRP A 959 -26.83 39.91 -8.74
C TRP A 959 -27.42 40.95 -9.72
N SER A 960 -27.10 40.87 -11.00
CA SER A 960 -27.60 41.79 -12.02
C SER A 960 -29.06 41.56 -12.43
N GLN A 961 -29.65 40.42 -12.04
CA GLN A 961 -31.06 40.07 -12.27
C GLN A 961 -31.94 40.47 -11.07
N THR A 962 -31.42 40.38 -9.85
CA THR A 962 -32.14 40.76 -8.61
C THR A 962 -32.01 42.25 -8.31
N GLU A 963 -30.82 42.83 -8.47
CA GLU A 963 -30.56 44.21 -8.03
C GLU A 963 -31.13 45.28 -8.96
N TYR A 964 -31.54 46.39 -8.36
CA TYR A 964 -32.20 47.51 -9.02
C TYR A 964 -31.20 48.54 -9.52
N SER A 965 -31.49 49.22 -10.64
CA SER A 965 -30.61 50.27 -11.12
C SER A 965 -30.67 51.52 -10.23
N VAL A 966 -29.52 52.10 -9.93
CA VAL A 966 -29.38 53.42 -9.28
C VAL A 966 -29.67 54.59 -10.26
N GLY A 967 -30.58 54.37 -11.23
CA GLY A 967 -31.03 55.34 -12.22
C GLY A 967 -30.03 55.66 -13.32
N ASN A 968 -29.08 54.76 -13.60
CA ASN A 968 -27.95 55.02 -14.49
C ASN A 968 -27.53 53.85 -15.41
N GLY A 969 -28.26 52.71 -15.40
CA GLY A 969 -27.93 51.49 -16.14
C GLY A 969 -27.08 50.47 -15.38
N PHE A 970 -26.71 50.78 -14.13
CA PHE A 970 -25.95 49.93 -13.22
C PHE A 970 -26.68 49.79 -11.89
N CYS A 971 -26.41 48.73 -11.14
CA CYS A 971 -26.92 48.50 -9.78
C CYS A 971 -25.87 48.84 -8.70
N ALA A 972 -26.02 48.30 -7.49
CA ALA A 972 -25.01 48.36 -6.43
C ALA A 972 -23.76 47.54 -6.83
N ALA A 973 -22.61 47.90 -6.27
CA ALA A 973 -21.35 47.19 -6.52
C ALA A 973 -21.45 45.71 -6.12
N TYR A 974 -20.79 44.84 -6.87
CA TYR A 974 -20.73 43.41 -6.60
C TYR A 974 -19.33 43.05 -6.11
N GLU A 975 -19.22 42.76 -4.81
CA GLU A 975 -18.00 42.30 -4.16
C GLU A 975 -17.82 40.80 -4.47
N ILE A 976 -16.69 40.46 -5.09
CA ILE A 976 -16.36 39.10 -5.57
C ILE A 976 -15.41 38.41 -4.58
N THR A 977 -14.58 39.18 -3.87
CA THR A 977 -13.77 38.74 -2.73
C THR A 977 -13.88 39.74 -1.57
N ASP A 978 -14.02 39.24 -0.34
CA ASP A 978 -14.27 40.04 0.87
C ASP A 978 -13.13 40.99 1.25
N ASP A 979 -11.95 40.82 0.65
CA ASP A 979 -10.79 41.70 0.79
C ASP A 979 -10.90 43.00 -0.02
N GLY A 980 -11.92 43.14 -0.88
CA GLY A 980 -12.12 44.28 -1.76
C GLY A 980 -11.12 44.38 -2.93
N ASN A 981 -10.27 43.37 -3.13
CA ASN A 981 -9.33 43.33 -4.26
C ASN A 981 -10.02 42.92 -5.57
N ASN A 982 -11.20 42.30 -5.49
CA ASN A 982 -12.04 41.96 -6.64
C ASN A 982 -13.46 42.50 -6.38
N THR A 983 -13.80 43.63 -7.00
CA THR A 983 -15.11 44.27 -6.88
C THR A 983 -15.52 44.91 -8.20
N ASP A 984 -16.69 44.56 -8.72
CA ASP A 984 -17.32 45.24 -9.83
C ASP A 984 -18.12 46.44 -9.28
N TYR A 985 -17.57 47.65 -9.42
CA TYR A 985 -18.20 48.89 -8.97
C TYR A 985 -19.25 49.44 -9.95
N LEU A 986 -19.44 48.81 -11.11
CA LEU A 986 -20.46 49.18 -12.10
C LEU A 986 -21.14 47.94 -12.71
N PRO A 987 -21.80 47.06 -11.92
CA PRO A 987 -22.46 45.90 -12.49
C PRO A 987 -23.69 46.34 -13.29
N LEU A 988 -23.85 45.74 -14.46
CA LEU A 988 -24.94 46.01 -15.39
C LEU A 988 -26.27 45.51 -14.84
N THR A 989 -27.39 46.15 -15.18
CA THR A 989 -28.74 45.67 -14.84
C THR A 989 -29.78 46.16 -15.86
N LEU A 990 -30.90 45.43 -15.97
CA LEU A 990 -32.09 45.84 -16.73
C LEU A 990 -33.23 46.37 -15.83
N ASN A 991 -33.03 46.42 -14.51
CA ASN A 991 -34.06 46.73 -13.53
C ASN A 991 -34.23 48.26 -13.32
N ASP A 992 -34.88 48.92 -14.28
CA ASP A 992 -35.02 50.39 -14.36
C ASP A 992 -35.79 51.06 -13.19
N VAL A 993 -36.53 50.33 -12.34
CA VAL A 993 -37.49 50.94 -11.37
C VAL A 993 -37.57 50.21 -10.03
N GLN A 994 -37.14 50.89 -8.95
CA GLN A 994 -37.52 50.56 -7.56
C GLN A 994 -39.00 50.89 -7.29
N PRO A 995 -39.81 50.01 -6.67
CA PRO A 995 -41.22 50.28 -6.38
C PRO A 995 -41.42 51.38 -5.32
N THR A 996 -42.28 52.37 -5.59
CA THR A 996 -42.70 53.34 -4.57
C THR A 996 -43.77 52.75 -3.65
N VAL A 997 -43.45 52.51 -2.38
CA VAL A 997 -44.42 52.08 -1.36
C VAL A 997 -44.88 53.26 -0.51
N SER A 998 -46.17 53.26 -0.14
CA SER A 998 -46.80 54.17 0.81
C SER A 998 -47.76 53.38 1.71
N ASP A 999 -47.88 53.80 2.97
CA ASP A 999 -48.46 53.12 4.14
C ASP A 999 -49.63 52.11 3.96
N GLU A 1000 -49.60 51.08 4.82
CA GLU A 1000 -50.64 50.06 5.15
C GLU A 1000 -51.10 49.15 3.99
N SER A 1001 -50.70 47.86 3.89
CA SER A 1001 -50.75 46.85 4.97
C SER A 1001 -50.34 45.43 4.51
N SER A 1002 -49.74 44.67 5.44
CA SER A 1002 -49.57 43.18 5.51
C SER A 1002 -48.78 42.41 4.43
N SER A 1003 -47.89 41.52 4.94
CA SER A 1003 -47.16 40.40 4.30
C SER A 1003 -46.20 40.73 3.15
N ASN A 1004 -44.89 40.43 3.23
CA ASN A 1004 -44.26 39.08 3.30
C ASN A 1004 -44.53 38.22 2.04
N ASP A 1005 -43.56 37.49 1.48
CA ASP A 1005 -42.24 37.08 2.01
C ASP A 1005 -41.07 37.37 1.06
N ASP A 1006 -39.86 37.24 1.60
CA ASP A 1006 -38.58 37.08 0.91
C ASP A 1006 -38.08 35.65 1.26
N ASP A 1007 -37.58 34.91 0.27
CA ASP A 1007 -37.30 33.45 0.37
C ASP A 1007 -35.78 33.16 0.25
N GLY A 1008 -34.95 34.13 0.66
CA GLY A 1008 -33.57 33.85 1.04
C GLY A 1008 -33.50 33.15 2.40
N ILE A 1009 -32.38 32.51 2.71
CA ILE A 1009 -32.11 32.08 4.10
C ILE A 1009 -31.67 33.32 4.89
N HIS A 1010 -32.64 34.03 5.44
CA HIS A 1010 -32.39 35.23 6.22
C HIS A 1010 -31.75 34.87 7.56
N VAL A 1011 -30.53 35.36 7.79
CA VAL A 1011 -29.88 35.35 9.10
C VAL A 1011 -30.31 36.61 9.85
N LYS A 1012 -31.07 36.46 10.94
CA LYS A 1012 -31.41 37.59 11.81
C LYS A 1012 -30.19 38.03 12.62
N MET A 1013 -29.91 39.33 12.62
CA MET A 1013 -28.78 39.95 13.33
C MET A 1013 -29.25 41.26 13.98
N ALA A 1014 -28.68 41.61 15.14
CA ALA A 1014 -28.95 42.90 15.77
C ALA A 1014 -28.32 44.05 14.98
N THR A 1015 -28.79 45.27 15.22
CA THR A 1015 -28.01 46.47 14.90
C THR A 1015 -27.14 46.81 16.11
N PRO A 1016 -25.79 46.87 16.00
CA PRO A 1016 -24.92 47.26 17.11
C PRO A 1016 -25.21 48.66 17.63
N THR A 1017 -25.14 48.85 18.94
CA THR A 1017 -25.36 50.14 19.61
C THR A 1017 -24.06 50.88 19.92
N SER A 1018 -22.92 50.17 19.99
CA SER A 1018 -21.57 50.75 20.08
C SER A 1018 -21.09 51.28 18.72
N SER A 1019 -20.13 52.22 18.72
CA SER A 1019 -19.48 52.64 17.47
C SER A 1019 -18.34 51.70 17.10
N THR A 1020 -18.09 51.51 15.81
CA THR A 1020 -17.02 50.62 15.31
C THR A 1020 -15.60 51.08 15.65
N SER A 1021 -15.44 52.29 16.23
CA SER A 1021 -14.17 52.76 16.79
C SER A 1021 -13.95 52.40 18.26
N ASP A 1022 -14.96 51.86 18.94
CA ASP A 1022 -14.90 51.49 20.37
C ASP A 1022 -14.73 49.98 20.58
N ILE A 1023 -14.79 49.18 19.50
CA ILE A 1023 -14.71 47.71 19.50
C ILE A 1023 -13.25 47.26 19.31
N VAL A 1024 -12.79 46.33 20.15
CA VAL A 1024 -11.42 45.78 20.17
C VAL A 1024 -11.32 44.47 19.40
N ALA A 1025 -12.32 43.60 19.55
CA ALA A 1025 -12.43 42.28 18.93
C ALA A 1025 -13.90 41.85 18.89
N THR A 1026 -14.27 40.97 17.97
CA THR A 1026 -15.62 40.40 17.87
C THR A 1026 -15.54 38.94 17.43
N ASP A 1027 -16.08 38.02 18.24
CA ASP A 1027 -16.45 36.66 17.78
C ASP A 1027 -17.96 36.65 17.47
N SER A 1028 -18.37 35.87 16.47
CA SER A 1028 -19.76 35.78 16.01
C SER A 1028 -20.08 34.42 15.43
N SER A 1029 -21.25 33.89 15.78
CA SER A 1029 -21.64 32.52 15.51
C SER A 1029 -23.11 32.49 15.08
N VAL A 1030 -23.44 31.67 14.08
CA VAL A 1030 -24.79 31.54 13.52
C VAL A 1030 -25.35 30.16 13.82
N ARG A 1031 -26.61 30.08 14.28
CA ARG A 1031 -27.34 28.84 14.55
C ARG A 1031 -28.77 28.94 14.04
N PHE A 1032 -29.42 27.80 13.81
CA PHE A 1032 -30.84 27.73 13.48
C PHE A 1032 -31.67 27.67 14.76
N VAL A 1033 -32.60 28.60 14.94
CA VAL A 1033 -33.47 28.72 16.11
C VAL A 1033 -34.89 28.27 15.76
N GLY A 1034 -35.27 27.10 16.31
CA GLY A 1034 -36.63 26.59 16.29
C GLY A 1034 -37.35 26.82 17.64
N ARG A 1035 -38.68 26.81 17.61
CA ARG A 1035 -39.51 26.89 18.83
C ARG A 1035 -39.35 25.62 19.68
N ASP A 1036 -39.40 25.81 21.00
CA ASP A 1036 -39.30 24.79 22.04
C ASP A 1036 -37.96 24.03 21.98
N ALA A 1037 -36.90 24.69 21.48
CA ALA A 1037 -35.54 24.17 21.38
C ALA A 1037 -34.57 24.92 22.30
N GLU A 1038 -33.68 24.17 22.94
CA GLU A 1038 -32.45 24.65 23.59
C GLU A 1038 -31.41 24.92 22.49
N VAL A 1039 -30.81 26.12 22.48
CA VAL A 1039 -29.89 26.57 21.43
C VAL A 1039 -28.58 27.05 22.04
N GLU A 1040 -27.46 26.49 21.57
CA GLU A 1040 -26.11 26.76 22.05
C GLU A 1040 -25.25 27.44 20.96
N TYR A 1041 -24.72 28.61 21.28
CA TYR A 1041 -23.72 29.33 20.49
C TYR A 1041 -22.37 29.20 21.17
N VAL A 1042 -21.52 28.31 20.66
CA VAL A 1042 -20.13 28.17 21.13
C VAL A 1042 -19.22 29.13 20.34
N PHE A 1043 -18.32 29.78 21.06
CA PHE A 1043 -17.32 30.74 20.59
C PHE A 1043 -15.93 30.18 20.88
N THR A 1044 -15.02 30.20 19.90
CA THR A 1044 -13.80 29.37 19.94
C THR A 1044 -12.55 30.05 19.40
N ASP A 1045 -12.63 31.31 18.97
CA ASP A 1045 -11.46 32.03 18.42
C ASP A 1045 -10.49 32.55 19.52
N GLY A 1046 -10.94 32.58 20.78
CA GLY A 1046 -10.19 33.10 21.93
C GLY A 1046 -10.06 34.63 21.97
N SER A 1047 -10.75 35.36 21.10
CA SER A 1047 -10.70 36.83 21.02
C SER A 1047 -11.61 37.52 22.03
N THR A 1048 -12.56 36.79 22.62
CA THR A 1048 -13.44 37.23 23.70
C THR A 1048 -13.45 36.22 24.86
N PRO A 1049 -13.77 36.64 26.11
CA PRO A 1049 -13.87 35.75 27.26
C PRO A 1049 -15.22 35.02 27.36
N VAL A 1050 -16.16 35.25 26.43
CA VAL A 1050 -17.41 34.49 26.37
C VAL A 1050 -17.16 33.24 25.55
N ASN A 1051 -17.36 32.07 26.16
CA ASN A 1051 -17.14 30.76 25.52
C ASN A 1051 -18.44 30.22 24.94
N GLU A 1052 -19.59 30.56 25.55
CA GLU A 1052 -20.91 30.07 25.12
C GLU A 1052 -22.03 31.05 25.47
N ILE A 1053 -23.08 31.09 24.64
CA ILE A 1053 -24.39 31.66 24.97
C ILE A 1053 -25.45 30.58 24.70
N SER A 1054 -26.29 30.28 25.69
CA SER A 1054 -27.33 29.25 25.59
C SER A 1054 -28.69 29.72 26.11
N PHE A 1055 -29.79 29.26 25.51
CA PHE A 1055 -31.18 29.63 25.88
C PHE A 1055 -32.22 28.64 25.34
N GLU A 1056 -33.41 28.60 25.94
CA GLU A 1056 -34.60 28.00 25.34
C GLU A 1056 -35.35 29.05 24.49
N SER A 1057 -35.79 28.70 23.28
CA SER A 1057 -36.56 29.63 22.43
C SER A 1057 -38.06 29.35 22.44
N GLU A 1058 -38.87 30.35 22.84
CA GLU A 1058 -40.33 30.27 22.72
C GLU A 1058 -40.83 30.59 21.29
N ILE A 1059 -39.95 30.88 20.32
CA ILE A 1059 -40.26 31.32 18.95
C ILE A 1059 -39.46 30.56 17.88
N ASN A 1060 -39.86 30.66 16.60
CA ASN A 1060 -39.28 29.88 15.50
C ASN A 1060 -38.88 30.82 14.36
N GLU A 1061 -37.59 31.11 14.26
CA GLU A 1061 -37.10 32.36 13.65
C GLU A 1061 -36.09 32.15 12.51
N GLY A 1062 -35.67 30.91 12.25
CA GLY A 1062 -34.73 30.58 11.18
C GLY A 1062 -33.29 30.67 11.65
N TYR A 1063 -32.37 31.12 10.79
CA TYR A 1063 -30.98 31.32 11.19
C TYR A 1063 -30.83 32.65 11.94
N VAL A 1064 -30.10 32.64 13.04
CA VAL A 1064 -29.92 33.81 13.92
C VAL A 1064 -28.44 33.89 14.29
N MET A 1065 -27.86 35.09 14.23
CA MET A 1065 -26.50 35.36 14.69
C MET A 1065 -26.49 35.80 16.16
N ALA A 1066 -25.55 35.25 16.92
CA ALA A 1066 -25.07 35.82 18.16
C ALA A 1066 -23.66 36.42 17.92
N SER A 1067 -23.38 37.58 18.48
CA SER A 1067 -22.06 38.22 18.36
C SER A 1067 -21.65 38.86 19.69
N VAL A 1068 -20.42 38.60 20.11
CA VAL A 1068 -19.79 39.16 21.31
C VAL A 1068 -18.70 40.14 20.87
N SER A 1069 -18.86 41.42 21.15
CA SER A 1069 -17.88 42.46 20.81
C SER A 1069 -17.23 43.03 22.06
N LEU A 1070 -15.91 42.94 22.18
CA LEU A 1070 -15.15 43.57 23.26
C LEU A 1070 -15.06 45.08 23.07
N LEU A 1071 -15.21 45.84 24.16
CA LEU A 1071 -15.19 47.31 24.13
C LEU A 1071 -13.96 47.89 24.85
N ASP A 1072 -13.29 48.87 24.23
CA ASP A 1072 -12.18 49.65 24.82
C ASP A 1072 -12.71 50.74 25.79
N GLY A 1073 -14.00 51.07 25.66
CA GLY A 1073 -14.72 51.97 26.55
C GLY A 1073 -16.24 51.77 26.45
N LEU A 1074 -16.96 52.05 27.54
CA LEU A 1074 -18.42 51.97 27.55
C LEU A 1074 -19.06 53.07 26.67
N PRO A 1075 -20.19 52.80 25.98
CA PRO A 1075 -20.85 53.79 25.12
C PRO A 1075 -21.23 55.09 25.85
N GLU A 1076 -21.20 56.25 25.17
CA GLU A 1076 -21.49 57.57 25.76
C GLU A 1076 -22.88 57.69 26.44
N SER A 1077 -23.80 56.77 26.15
CA SER A 1077 -25.13 56.67 26.76
C SER A 1077 -25.13 56.03 28.15
N SER A 1078 -24.12 55.22 28.49
CA SER A 1078 -24.08 54.46 29.74
C SER A 1078 -23.23 55.17 30.82
N PRO A 1079 -23.71 55.30 32.07
CA PRO A 1079 -22.90 55.80 33.16
C PRO A 1079 -21.85 54.75 33.57
N ALA A 1080 -20.64 55.21 33.93
CA ALA A 1080 -19.61 54.35 34.49
C ALA A 1080 -20.13 53.63 35.77
N PRO A 1081 -19.84 52.32 35.94
CA PRO A 1081 -20.47 51.48 36.94
C PRO A 1081 -20.10 51.82 38.39
N SER A 1082 -20.88 51.24 39.32
CA SER A 1082 -20.62 51.28 40.76
C SER A 1082 -19.70 50.18 41.28
N SER A 1083 -19.37 49.17 40.46
CA SER A 1083 -18.37 48.13 40.73
C SER A 1083 -17.01 48.73 41.08
N ALA A 1084 -16.23 48.08 41.96
CA ALA A 1084 -14.91 48.59 42.33
C ALA A 1084 -13.87 48.43 41.22
N MET A 1085 -13.99 47.39 40.40
CA MET A 1085 -13.13 47.15 39.25
C MET A 1085 -13.81 46.30 38.19
N VAL A 1086 -13.54 46.58 36.91
CA VAL A 1086 -14.06 45.86 35.75
C VAL A 1086 -12.96 44.99 35.16
N TYR A 1087 -13.27 43.74 34.81
CA TYR A 1087 -12.40 42.83 34.07
C TYR A 1087 -12.48 43.14 32.57
N GLN A 1088 -13.69 43.10 32.00
CA GLN A 1088 -13.92 43.38 30.58
C GLN A 1088 -15.34 43.92 30.37
N GLY A 1089 -15.46 44.96 29.53
CA GLY A 1089 -16.74 45.44 28.99
C GLY A 1089 -16.98 44.89 27.59
N MET A 1090 -18.23 44.59 27.26
CA MET A 1090 -18.59 43.95 25.99
C MET A 1090 -20.03 44.30 25.56
N GLU A 1091 -20.29 44.32 24.26
CA GLU A 1091 -21.64 44.32 23.71
C GLU A 1091 -21.95 42.92 23.21
N ILE A 1092 -22.98 42.28 23.77
CA ILE A 1092 -23.44 40.95 23.32
C ILE A 1092 -24.81 41.13 22.68
N LEU A 1093 -24.92 40.67 21.44
CA LEU A 1093 -26.08 40.81 20.58
C LEU A 1093 -26.56 39.44 20.12
N LEU A 1094 -27.88 39.26 20.03
CA LEU A 1094 -28.51 37.99 19.69
C LEU A 1094 -29.83 38.26 18.95
N GLY A 1095 -29.85 38.05 17.62
CA GLY A 1095 -31.01 38.36 16.78
C GLY A 1095 -31.43 39.83 16.80
N ASP A 1096 -32.65 40.14 16.35
CA ASP A 1096 -33.22 41.49 16.42
C ASP A 1096 -33.91 41.79 17.77
N GLU A 1097 -34.34 43.05 18.00
CA GLU A 1097 -35.00 43.44 19.26
C GLU A 1097 -36.26 42.60 19.54
N GLU A 1098 -37.03 42.20 18.51
CA GLU A 1098 -38.21 41.35 18.68
C GLU A 1098 -37.82 39.92 19.06
N PHE A 1099 -36.79 39.34 18.41
CA PHE A 1099 -36.22 38.03 18.73
C PHE A 1099 -35.83 37.93 20.20
N SER A 1100 -35.07 38.91 20.69
CA SER A 1100 -34.51 38.94 22.06
C SER A 1100 -35.58 38.91 23.16
N SER A 1101 -36.85 39.15 22.81
CA SER A 1101 -38.00 39.14 23.73
C SER A 1101 -38.75 37.81 23.80
N GLY A 1102 -38.40 36.82 22.97
CA GLY A 1102 -39.08 35.52 22.85
C GLY A 1102 -38.25 34.32 23.31
N ILE A 1103 -37.30 34.52 24.23
CA ILE A 1103 -36.37 33.51 24.73
C ILE A 1103 -36.41 33.42 26.26
N SER A 1104 -36.18 32.22 26.81
CA SER A 1104 -36.26 31.88 28.23
C SER A 1104 -35.00 31.21 28.75
N ASP A 1105 -34.77 31.33 30.06
CA ASP A 1105 -33.63 30.78 30.82
C ASP A 1105 -32.24 31.00 30.17
N ALA A 1106 -32.08 32.18 29.54
CA ALA A 1106 -30.87 32.56 28.81
C ALA A 1106 -29.63 32.72 29.71
N LYS A 1107 -28.52 32.17 29.26
CA LYS A 1107 -27.24 32.03 29.96
C LYS A 1107 -26.08 32.50 29.11
N ILE A 1108 -25.05 33.01 29.77
CA ILE A 1108 -23.78 33.43 29.17
C ILE A 1108 -22.67 32.76 29.97
N SER A 1109 -21.90 31.87 29.33
CA SER A 1109 -20.78 31.15 29.94
C SER A 1109 -19.46 31.83 29.56
N PHE A 1110 -18.69 32.27 30.54
CA PHE A 1110 -17.50 33.10 30.34
C PHE A 1110 -16.32 32.69 31.23
N SER A 1111 -15.12 33.12 30.87
CA SER A 1111 -13.86 32.80 31.55
C SER A 1111 -13.16 34.05 32.11
N VAL A 1112 -12.48 33.90 33.24
CA VAL A 1112 -11.67 34.97 33.88
C VAL A 1112 -10.28 34.42 34.21
N SER A 1113 -9.24 35.13 33.78
CA SER A 1113 -7.85 34.73 34.00
C SER A 1113 -7.48 34.70 35.49
N LYS A 1114 -6.86 33.61 35.91
CA LYS A 1114 -6.35 33.43 37.29
C LYS A 1114 -5.24 34.42 37.62
N GLU A 1115 -4.35 34.75 36.67
CA GLU A 1115 -3.31 35.76 36.87
C GLU A 1115 -3.92 37.14 37.15
N TRP A 1116 -5.04 37.49 36.50
CA TRP A 1116 -5.71 38.78 36.74
C TRP A 1116 -6.37 38.85 38.12
N LEU A 1117 -7.00 37.77 38.57
CA LEU A 1117 -7.59 37.68 39.92
C LEU A 1117 -6.52 37.77 41.01
N GLU A 1118 -5.46 36.95 40.92
CA GLU A 1118 -4.33 36.99 41.86
C GLU A 1118 -3.63 38.35 41.88
N SER A 1119 -3.42 38.97 40.71
CA SER A 1119 -2.70 40.25 40.58
C SER A 1119 -3.45 41.44 41.20
N ASN A 1120 -4.78 41.35 41.29
CA ASN A 1120 -5.62 42.41 41.87
C ASN A 1120 -6.13 42.07 43.29
N GLY A 1121 -6.05 40.81 43.70
CA GLY A 1121 -6.37 40.36 45.06
C GLY A 1121 -7.85 40.06 45.29
N PHE A 1122 -8.49 39.43 44.31
CA PHE A 1122 -9.88 38.97 44.34
C PHE A 1122 -9.93 37.44 44.22
N ASP A 1123 -10.87 36.80 44.93
CA ASP A 1123 -11.11 35.35 44.84
C ASP A 1123 -12.21 35.06 43.80
N GLU A 1124 -12.40 33.80 43.38
CA GLU A 1124 -13.39 33.45 42.34
C GLU A 1124 -14.84 33.75 42.75
N SER A 1125 -15.12 33.86 44.06
CA SER A 1125 -16.43 34.26 44.59
C SER A 1125 -16.80 35.72 44.37
N ASP A 1126 -15.83 36.55 43.96
CA ASP A 1126 -15.98 38.01 43.90
C ASP A 1126 -16.38 38.49 42.48
N ILE A 1127 -16.28 37.60 41.48
CA ILE A 1127 -16.69 37.84 40.09
C ILE A 1127 -18.22 37.80 39.94
N LEU A 1128 -18.75 38.79 39.23
CA LEU A 1128 -20.12 38.80 38.73
C LEU A 1128 -20.20 39.44 37.34
N MET A 1129 -21.35 39.25 36.66
CA MET A 1129 -21.69 39.97 35.44
C MET A 1129 -22.76 41.04 35.70
N GLU A 1130 -22.60 42.24 35.14
CA GLU A 1130 -23.62 43.29 35.09
C GLU A 1130 -24.18 43.48 33.67
N HIS A 1131 -25.47 43.79 33.55
CA HIS A 1131 -26.20 44.02 32.29
C HIS A 1131 -26.85 45.42 32.29
N PHE A 1132 -26.71 46.18 31.20
CA PHE A 1132 -27.23 47.55 31.11
C PHE A 1132 -28.65 47.59 30.52
N SER A 1133 -29.65 47.84 31.35
CA SER A 1133 -31.07 47.90 30.96
C SER A 1133 -31.88 48.90 31.80
N GLU A 1134 -32.89 49.52 31.21
CA GLU A 1134 -33.68 50.63 31.79
C GLU A 1134 -32.84 51.81 32.34
N ASP A 1135 -31.81 52.24 31.60
CA ASP A 1135 -30.84 53.29 31.97
C ASP A 1135 -29.99 52.98 33.22
N VAL A 1136 -29.93 51.72 33.70
CA VAL A 1136 -29.14 51.29 34.86
C VAL A 1136 -28.37 49.99 34.62
N TRP A 1137 -27.29 49.78 35.38
CA TRP A 1137 -26.59 48.50 35.44
C TRP A 1137 -27.24 47.58 36.48
N ASN A 1138 -27.47 46.32 36.10
CA ASN A 1138 -28.11 45.30 36.92
C ASN A 1138 -27.19 44.09 37.08
N ILE A 1139 -26.88 43.70 38.32
CA ILE A 1139 -26.11 42.49 38.63
C ILE A 1139 -26.93 41.25 38.27
N LEU A 1140 -26.33 40.35 37.48
CA LEU A 1140 -26.90 39.07 37.09
C LEU A 1140 -26.57 37.97 38.11
N PRO A 1141 -27.47 36.98 38.33
CA PRO A 1141 -27.11 35.74 39.01
C PRO A 1141 -25.96 35.07 38.28
N THR A 1142 -24.79 35.03 38.92
CA THR A 1142 -23.54 34.48 38.38
C THR A 1142 -23.05 33.35 39.28
N VAL A 1143 -22.57 32.25 38.70
CA VAL A 1143 -22.04 31.08 39.43
C VAL A 1143 -20.75 30.56 38.79
N VAL A 1144 -19.82 30.05 39.60
CA VAL A 1144 -18.63 29.32 39.12
C VAL A 1144 -19.06 27.94 38.61
N THR A 1145 -18.64 27.58 37.40
CA THR A 1145 -18.95 26.29 36.75
C THR A 1145 -17.74 25.37 36.60
N GLY A 1146 -16.52 25.91 36.58
CA GLY A 1146 -15.29 25.11 36.48
C GLY A 1146 -14.00 25.93 36.60
N GLU A 1147 -12.86 25.24 36.44
CA GLU A 1147 -11.52 25.84 36.40
C GLU A 1147 -10.57 24.96 35.55
N ASP A 1148 -9.53 25.56 34.99
CA ASP A 1148 -8.37 24.86 34.42
C ASP A 1148 -7.04 25.44 34.97
N ASP A 1149 -5.91 25.25 34.28
CA ASP A 1149 -4.61 25.76 34.73
C ASP A 1149 -4.44 27.30 34.57
N GLU A 1150 -5.30 27.98 33.80
CA GLU A 1150 -5.14 29.42 33.45
C GLU A 1150 -6.40 30.27 33.75
N TYR A 1151 -7.60 29.68 33.76
CA TYR A 1151 -8.89 30.36 33.90
C TYR A 1151 -9.81 29.75 34.96
N PHE A 1152 -10.68 30.58 35.52
CA PHE A 1152 -11.94 30.17 36.14
C PHE A 1152 -13.09 30.37 35.16
N TYR A 1153 -14.07 29.46 35.17
CA TYR A 1153 -15.25 29.47 34.31
C TYR A 1153 -16.52 29.76 35.10
N PHE A 1154 -17.41 30.55 34.51
CA PHE A 1154 -18.61 31.09 35.11
C PHE A 1154 -19.81 30.96 34.17
N GLU A 1155 -21.01 30.89 34.73
CA GLU A 1155 -22.29 31.04 34.02
C GLU A 1155 -23.07 32.20 34.67
N ALA A 1156 -23.58 33.14 33.86
CA ALA A 1156 -24.49 34.19 34.29
C ALA A 1156 -25.84 34.10 33.58
N THR A 1157 -26.94 34.16 34.32
CA THR A 1157 -28.31 34.14 33.76
C THR A 1157 -28.79 35.55 33.43
N THR A 1158 -29.23 35.80 32.20
CA THR A 1158 -29.76 37.09 31.73
C THR A 1158 -31.24 37.00 31.32
N THR A 1159 -31.89 38.16 31.19
CA THR A 1159 -33.27 38.29 30.66
C THR A 1159 -33.35 39.28 29.48
N GLY A 1160 -32.24 39.47 28.76
CA GLY A 1160 -32.11 40.36 27.61
C GLY A 1160 -30.66 40.56 27.20
N PHE A 1161 -30.44 41.22 26.06
CA PHE A 1161 -29.13 41.39 25.43
C PHE A 1161 -28.87 42.87 25.10
N SER A 1162 -27.74 43.39 25.56
CA SER A 1162 -27.28 44.79 25.41
C SER A 1162 -25.79 44.85 25.86
N PRO A 1163 -25.18 46.00 26.21
CA PRO A 1163 -23.88 46.00 26.88
C PRO A 1163 -23.86 45.25 28.23
N PHE A 1164 -22.85 44.39 28.39
CA PHE A 1164 -22.52 43.65 29.61
C PHE A 1164 -21.12 44.04 30.13
N MET A 1165 -20.85 43.75 31.40
CA MET A 1165 -19.51 43.80 31.97
C MET A 1165 -19.27 42.60 32.89
N ILE A 1166 -18.06 42.06 32.86
CA ILE A 1166 -17.54 41.19 33.93
C ILE A 1166 -16.81 42.11 34.93
N CYS A 1167 -17.17 42.07 36.21
CA CYS A 1167 -16.64 42.97 37.23
C CYS A 1167 -16.68 42.39 38.66
N VAL A 1168 -16.14 43.15 39.62
CA VAL A 1168 -16.08 42.78 41.05
C VAL A 1168 -16.80 43.82 41.91
N ASP A 1169 -17.58 43.35 42.89
CA ASP A 1169 -18.29 44.17 43.89
C ASP A 1169 -17.48 44.35 45.20
N ASP A 1170 -17.47 45.58 45.73
CA ASP A 1170 -16.86 45.95 47.03
C ASP A 1170 -17.94 46.39 48.05
N ALA A 1171 -19.17 45.88 47.91
CA ALA A 1171 -20.23 46.11 48.89
C ALA A 1171 -19.99 45.44 50.27
N ASN A 1172 -18.80 44.88 50.54
CA ASN A 1172 -18.54 44.13 51.77
C ASN A 1172 -17.19 44.25 52.50
N VAL A 1173 -16.41 45.34 52.40
CA VAL A 1173 -15.77 45.90 53.63
C VAL A 1173 -15.69 47.43 53.67
N SER A 1174 -16.51 48.07 54.52
CA SER A 1174 -16.14 49.38 55.09
C SER A 1174 -16.46 49.62 56.57
N THR A 1175 -16.37 48.58 57.42
CA THR A 1175 -16.22 48.73 58.90
C THR A 1175 -15.54 47.49 59.52
N ALA A 1176 -14.61 47.58 60.48
CA ALA A 1176 -13.93 48.75 61.07
C ALA A 1176 -12.56 48.37 61.71
N ASN A 1177 -11.73 49.40 61.95
CA ASN A 1177 -10.32 49.31 62.38
C ASN A 1177 -9.96 48.39 63.58
N THR A 1178 -8.88 47.61 63.40
CA THR A 1178 -7.82 47.26 64.38
C THR A 1178 -8.22 46.65 65.75
N VAL A 1179 -8.53 45.34 65.77
CA VAL A 1179 -8.37 44.40 66.90
C VAL A 1179 -8.22 42.99 66.27
N GLN A 1180 -7.22 42.12 66.55
CA GLN A 1180 -6.02 42.23 67.40
C GLN A 1180 -4.89 41.28 66.93
N SER A 1181 -3.68 41.53 67.43
CA SER A 1181 -2.52 40.61 67.57
C SER A 1181 -2.88 39.23 68.18
N THR A 1182 -2.11 38.12 68.05
CA THR A 1182 -0.66 37.98 68.31
C THR A 1182 -0.01 36.70 67.72
N ASP A 1183 1.26 36.82 67.33
CA ASP A 1183 2.42 35.93 67.63
C ASP A 1183 2.33 34.38 67.64
N SER A 1184 3.15 33.77 66.78
CA SER A 1184 4.27 32.83 67.12
C SER A 1184 4.16 31.29 67.05
N VAL A 1185 5.20 30.72 66.39
CA VAL A 1185 6.08 29.59 66.85
C VAL A 1185 5.71 28.10 66.58
N THR A 1186 6.72 27.35 66.09
CA THR A 1186 6.96 25.87 66.01
C THR A 1186 5.76 24.92 65.76
N VAL A 1187 5.74 24.14 64.66
CA VAL A 1187 6.50 22.88 64.44
C VAL A 1187 6.11 21.70 65.35
N ALA A 1188 5.73 20.59 64.70
CA ALA A 1188 5.61 19.20 65.18
C ALA A 1188 4.37 18.75 65.99
N SER A 1189 3.40 18.20 65.24
CA SER A 1189 2.72 16.91 65.46
C SER A 1189 1.83 16.64 66.71
N SER A 1190 0.55 16.42 66.40
CA SER A 1190 -0.32 15.33 66.89
C SER A 1190 -1.00 15.41 68.27
N SER A 1191 -2.17 14.76 68.33
CA SER A 1191 -3.09 14.57 69.46
C SER A 1191 -3.82 15.84 69.97
N GLY A 1192 -5.11 15.80 70.30
CA GLY A 1192 -6.06 14.67 70.24
C GLY A 1192 -7.51 15.14 70.04
N SER A 1193 -8.36 14.19 69.64
CA SER A 1193 -9.77 14.38 69.24
C SER A 1193 -10.67 15.01 70.33
N THR A 1194 -11.94 15.23 69.95
CA THR A 1194 -13.15 15.60 70.76
C THR A 1194 -13.65 17.05 70.56
N VAL A 1195 -14.96 17.37 70.47
CA VAL A 1195 -16.17 16.50 70.40
C VAL A 1195 -17.37 17.19 69.70
N THR A 1196 -17.98 16.44 68.76
CA THR A 1196 -19.41 16.33 68.36
C THR A 1196 -20.47 17.42 68.63
N ASN A 1197 -21.34 17.60 67.61
CA ASN A 1197 -22.82 17.55 67.64
C ASN A 1197 -23.71 18.77 67.98
N GLU A 1198 -24.76 18.90 67.14
CA GLU A 1198 -26.22 19.04 67.43
C GLU A 1198 -26.72 20.35 68.12
N ASP A 1199 -27.97 20.80 67.93
CA ASP A 1199 -29.22 20.04 67.75
C ASP A 1199 -30.31 20.89 67.02
N ILE A 1200 -31.09 20.28 66.12
CA ILE A 1200 -32.47 20.73 65.82
C ILE A 1200 -33.42 19.54 66.04
N GLN A 1201 -34.51 19.82 66.75
CA GLN A 1201 -35.31 18.86 67.50
C GLN A 1201 -36.49 18.26 66.70
N VAL A 1202 -37.03 17.07 66.97
CA VAL A 1202 -36.59 15.89 67.78
C VAL A 1202 -37.53 14.72 67.44
N THR A 1203 -37.02 13.48 67.22
CA THR A 1203 -37.42 12.22 67.90
C THR A 1203 -36.83 10.94 67.28
N ASN A 1204 -35.89 10.31 68.00
CA ASN A 1204 -35.68 8.83 68.15
C ASN A 1204 -35.23 7.97 66.92
N VAL A 1205 -34.25 7.03 67.00
CA VAL A 1205 -33.46 6.54 68.16
C VAL A 1205 -32.13 5.79 67.74
N ASN A 1206 -31.00 6.19 68.34
CA ASN A 1206 -29.78 5.43 68.76
C ASN A 1206 -28.76 4.69 67.80
N ASN A 1207 -27.49 5.17 67.81
CA ASN A 1207 -26.21 4.49 68.20
C ASN A 1207 -25.13 3.90 67.21
N SER A 1208 -24.04 4.69 66.97
CA SER A 1208 -22.63 4.53 67.50
C SER A 1208 -21.43 3.78 66.80
N SER A 1209 -20.30 4.52 66.67
CA SER A 1209 -18.84 4.18 66.93
C SER A 1209 -17.81 3.88 65.78
N ASP A 1210 -16.48 3.90 66.10
CA ASP A 1210 -15.40 4.71 65.45
C ASP A 1210 -13.90 4.19 65.61
N SER A 1211 -12.90 4.79 64.89
CA SER A 1211 -11.43 5.04 65.21
C SER A 1211 -10.28 4.68 64.19
N GLY A 1212 -9.11 5.38 64.23
CA GLY A 1212 -7.92 5.30 63.30
C GLY A 1212 -6.54 5.89 63.82
N ASN A 1213 -5.67 6.53 62.97
CA ASN A 1213 -4.37 7.30 63.21
C ASN A 1213 -2.98 6.56 63.06
N LEU A 1214 -1.73 7.10 62.82
CA LEU A 1214 -1.10 8.44 62.46
C LEU A 1214 0.45 8.41 62.07
N LEU A 1215 0.91 9.26 61.11
CA LEU A 1215 2.20 10.04 60.95
C LEU A 1215 3.65 9.45 60.61
N SER A 1216 4.69 10.33 60.54
CA SER A 1216 6.06 10.24 59.92
C SER A 1216 7.18 11.00 60.75
N ILE A 1217 8.41 11.48 60.39
CA ILE A 1217 9.13 11.98 59.14
C ILE A 1217 10.68 12.30 59.36
N PHE A 1218 11.49 12.54 58.28
CA PHE A 1218 12.80 13.29 58.11
C PHE A 1218 14.22 12.78 58.57
N VAL A 1219 15.30 13.18 57.82
CA VAL A 1219 16.69 13.65 58.20
C VAL A 1219 17.96 13.04 57.48
N ILE A 1220 18.61 13.83 56.57
CA ILE A 1220 20.08 14.05 56.27
C ILE A 1220 21.05 12.89 55.84
N LEU A 1221 22.13 13.05 55.02
CA LEU A 1221 22.53 13.87 53.83
C LEU A 1221 24.03 13.56 53.41
N LEU A 1222 24.47 13.99 52.21
CA LEU A 1222 25.85 14.07 51.64
C LEU A 1222 26.48 12.74 51.10
N ILE A 1223 27.37 12.73 50.08
CA ILE A 1223 28.33 13.77 49.62
C ILE A 1223 28.31 14.04 48.08
N VAL A 1224 28.02 15.31 47.74
CA VAL A 1224 28.65 16.23 46.75
C VAL A 1224 29.73 15.73 45.77
N GLY A 1225 29.70 16.24 44.53
CA GLY A 1225 30.76 16.06 43.52
C GLY A 1225 31.90 17.11 43.53
N ALA A 1226 32.97 16.79 42.79
CA ALA A 1226 34.14 17.61 42.43
C ALA A 1226 35.21 17.94 43.52
N ILE A 1227 36.47 17.51 43.26
CA ILE A 1227 37.71 18.33 43.27
C ILE A 1227 38.95 17.45 42.93
N GLY A 1228 39.92 18.01 42.18
CA GLY A 1228 41.33 17.56 42.14
C GLY A 1228 41.59 16.23 41.40
N VAL A 1229 42.00 16.17 40.12
CA VAL A 1229 43.08 16.90 39.43
C VAL A 1229 44.42 16.85 40.15
N ILE A 1230 45.39 16.13 39.57
CA ILE A 1230 46.74 16.65 39.31
C ILE A 1230 47.39 15.95 38.10
N TYR A 1231 47.62 16.73 37.02
CA TYR A 1231 48.55 16.51 35.88
C TYR A 1231 48.27 15.37 34.87
N TRP A 1232 48.27 15.54 33.53
CA TRP A 1232 48.55 16.68 32.64
C TRP A 1232 48.39 16.27 31.14
N LYS A 1233 47.54 17.00 30.41
CA LYS A 1233 47.70 17.46 28.99
C LYS A 1233 47.63 16.54 27.74
N LYS A 1234 46.81 17.03 26.79
CA LYS A 1234 47.03 16.99 25.32
C LYS A 1234 48.43 17.52 24.93
N GLY A 1235 49.02 16.97 23.87
CA GLY A 1235 50.24 17.50 23.23
C GLY A 1235 50.46 17.00 21.80
N THR A 1236 49.88 17.69 20.81
CA THR A 1236 50.05 17.36 19.38
C THR A 1236 51.40 17.80 18.82
N LYS A 1237 52.03 16.96 18.00
CA LYS A 1237 52.40 17.20 16.58
C LYS A 1237 53.22 16.04 16.01
N GLY A 1238 52.99 15.71 14.73
CA GLY A 1238 53.55 14.54 14.07
C GLY A 1238 54.96 14.74 13.50
N GLY A 1239 55.44 13.72 12.78
CA GLY A 1239 56.69 13.78 12.03
C GLY A 1239 57.19 12.42 11.56
N ILE A 1240 57.07 12.18 10.24
CA ILE A 1240 57.57 11.04 9.45
C ILE A 1240 56.74 9.75 9.63
#